data_AF-A0A093XS54-F1
#
_entry.id   AF-A0A093XS54-F1
#
_cell.length_a   1.000
_cell.length_b   1.000
_cell.length_c   1.000
_cell.angle_alpha   90.00
_cell.angle_beta   90.00
_cell.angle_gamma   90.00
#
_symmetry.space_group_name_H-M   'P 1'
#
loop_
_entity.id
_entity.type
_entity.pdbx_description
1 polymer ?
#
loop_
_entity_poly.entity_id
_entity_poly.type
_entity_poly.pdbx_seq_one_letter_code
_entity_poly.pdbx_strand_id
1 'polypeptide(L)'
;MASEIFTLEEHRQNPRSRLRVLTLLSVLYAALFISAVNTTIVTTALPTIAKHFQSTSGYTWVGAAYVLADTASGPVWTNFSDIWGRKVVFLMAVALFMVSSFVCGFSTSMGMLISGRALQGAAAGAIMLLVNIVISDMFDMRRRTLYLGICDVIWAMSGAIGPVVGGAFAEYAGWRWIWYTNIPIAAVTFLVVCLFMDVHNPRTPIWRGLKAVDWLGSASLLAVTLMVLLGLNIGGEYTDWTSSKVLVLIIVGLALSGVFFSVEAKVAKYPVMPVQVFKNRSNAAAIAIGALHAFAMMGPEYYLPLYFQSSKLAQPLQSGLLGLPFVFLEGMGGIISGLVIHYTGRYNALLWAGAVLMTLGFGLLIDLKSSTGLAKIMIYQIIGALGSGLLIQPPLVAIQANVSQQETATATSTLTFMRGLAQAVSIVIGGVVFQSSMNLKQSDLVNAGLAPDMVATFSGQDAQGLSRVIPERDPVHFGETPGLSWILMTGYYPRSAAIIPVPPIEKTENSQLSEKLELHPFSIIFSKMASYSQPPKPLPLKISSPNGGDRPNYVIFMPDQLRYNSLGCTTDGNAGINTPNIDAFRRRGTLYTNCFTQASVCSQSRCSMFTGCYPHVSGHRSLQNLIKPWEPNIFRSMKENGYHIACLAPRGDTFAPTVTELSATEYGFLETPEFTPKFARGSGGEDIDKENIWNRLFYKGLRNANQALDYDEAVVRSALKWLECPPDDKPWVLFMPLLFPHCPFQVEEPYFSMYDRDKMASVVSKPEKKTGYEPRYMKAIRERYGTGRATEEIWREVKATYFGMITRLDDQFGRILNKVDELGLWKDTVTMFFTDHGEYLGDHGLIEKWPSGLSETLVREPLIIAGAGIPENKTINSMTEMVDLVPTMLEMSGIGEHFPHNGKSWVPILVGDATKHKEYAFSEGGFLTSEEPLLEQGPYPYDIKASLQHEDTIIVGKAISLRDEKYTYIYRLYEPAELYDRVSDSHEMHNLAADPAYCELIAKYERLVLRWLVDGSDFLPWQKDNRFPEVNLKSPKEQMEERLRKRGRA
;
A
#
# COMPACT_ATOMS: atom_id res chain seq x y z
N MET A 1 17.50 21.39 39.37
CA MET A 1 16.10 20.97 39.54
C MET A 1 15.84 19.81 38.60
N ALA A 2 16.14 18.62 39.10
CA ALA A 2 15.95 17.34 38.45
C ALA A 2 15.28 16.46 39.50
N SER A 3 13.94 16.33 39.48
CA SER A 3 13.16 15.37 40.30
C SER A 3 11.64 15.58 40.21
N GLU A 4 11.06 15.81 39.03
CA GLU A 4 9.60 15.82 38.77
C GLU A 4 9.48 16.08 37.27
N ILE A 5 9.28 15.10 36.37
CA ILE A 5 8.00 14.47 36.04
C ILE A 5 8.35 13.11 35.41
N PHE A 6 8.41 12.08 36.25
CA PHE A 6 8.29 10.67 35.84
C PHE A 6 6.92 10.22 36.32
N THR A 7 5.95 10.09 35.41
CA THR A 7 4.78 9.18 35.45
C THR A 7 3.83 9.57 34.31
N LEU A 8 4.22 9.28 33.06
CA LEU A 8 3.22 8.93 32.06
C LEU A 8 3.00 7.42 32.19
N GLU A 9 2.30 7.05 33.26
CA GLU A 9 1.65 5.74 33.31
C GLU A 9 0.67 5.69 32.13
N GLU A 10 1.04 4.88 31.15
CA GLU A 10 0.17 4.23 30.19
C GLU A 10 -1.22 4.01 30.82
N HIS A 11 -2.20 4.82 30.44
CA HIS A 11 -3.61 4.42 30.54
C HIS A 11 -3.81 3.26 29.55
N ARG A 12 -3.35 2.06 29.92
CA ARG A 12 -3.79 0.81 29.32
C ARG A 12 -5.30 0.72 29.54
N GLN A 13 -6.05 1.16 28.55
CA GLN A 13 -7.48 0.85 28.47
C GLN A 13 -7.61 -0.67 28.55
N ASN A 14 -8.41 -1.16 29.49
CA ASN A 14 -8.74 -2.58 29.58
C ASN A 14 -9.10 -3.11 28.19
N PRO A 15 -8.58 -4.28 27.76
CA PRO A 15 -8.92 -4.84 26.46
C PRO A 15 -10.43 -4.97 26.34
N ARG A 16 -11.04 -4.19 25.44
CA ARG A 16 -12.48 -4.21 25.17
C ARG A 16 -12.84 -5.64 24.74
N SER A 17 -13.84 -6.27 25.35
CA SER A 17 -14.22 -7.64 24.99
C SER A 17 -14.56 -7.74 23.50
N ARG A 18 -14.25 -8.87 22.85
CA ARG A 18 -14.55 -9.08 21.41
C ARG A 18 -16.02 -8.80 21.07
N LEU A 19 -16.92 -9.18 21.98
CA LEU A 19 -18.36 -8.89 21.86
C LEU A 19 -18.65 -7.39 21.92
N ARG A 20 -18.01 -6.64 22.84
CA ARG A 20 -18.16 -5.18 22.94
C ARG A 20 -17.64 -4.47 21.69
N VAL A 21 -16.49 -4.91 21.15
CA VAL A 21 -15.90 -4.36 19.93
C VAL A 21 -16.81 -4.62 18.72
N LEU A 22 -17.27 -5.86 18.54
CA LEU A 22 -18.17 -6.21 17.45
C LEU A 22 -19.48 -5.43 17.55
N THR A 23 -20.08 -5.38 18.74
CA THR A 23 -21.33 -4.65 19.00
C THR A 23 -21.18 -3.15 18.69
N LEU A 24 -20.06 -2.53 19.11
CA LEU A 24 -19.78 -1.12 18.82
C LEU A 24 -19.58 -0.85 17.32
N LEU A 25 -18.80 -1.69 16.64
CA LEU A 25 -18.60 -1.58 15.20
C LEU A 25 -19.93 -1.74 14.45
N SER A 26 -20.75 -2.72 14.81
CA SER A 26 -22.06 -2.94 14.19
C SER A 26 -22.97 -1.71 14.31
N VAL A 27 -23.02 -1.04 15.46
CA VAL A 27 -23.87 0.16 15.61
C VAL A 27 -23.28 1.41 14.95
N LEU A 28 -21.94 1.52 14.87
CA LEU A 28 -21.28 2.57 14.11
C LEU A 28 -21.56 2.42 12.61
N TYR A 29 -21.44 1.20 12.07
CA TYR A 29 -21.80 0.90 10.68
C TYR A 29 -23.30 1.07 10.41
N ALA A 30 -24.16 0.72 11.37
CA ALA A 30 -25.61 0.96 11.24
C ALA A 30 -25.93 2.46 11.19
N ALA A 31 -25.27 3.29 12.01
CA ALA A 31 -25.42 4.74 11.97
C ALA A 31 -24.89 5.35 10.65
N LEU A 32 -23.75 4.86 10.16
CA LEU A 32 -23.22 5.25 8.86
C LEU A 32 -24.21 4.87 7.74
N PHE A 33 -24.73 3.64 7.78
CA PHE A 33 -25.67 3.12 6.80
C PHE A 33 -26.95 3.97 6.74
N ILE A 34 -27.61 4.25 7.87
CA ILE A 34 -28.82 5.08 7.85
C ILE A 34 -28.51 6.49 7.34
N SER A 35 -27.35 7.06 7.67
CA SER A 35 -26.98 8.40 7.17
C SER A 35 -26.71 8.39 5.66
N ALA A 36 -25.97 7.41 5.16
CA ALA A 36 -25.63 7.29 3.74
C ALA A 36 -26.85 6.93 2.88
N VAL A 37 -27.70 5.98 3.33
CA VAL A 37 -28.95 5.61 2.65
C VAL A 37 -29.88 6.81 2.53
N ASN A 38 -29.95 7.67 3.54
CA ASN A 38 -30.85 8.83 3.52
C ASN A 38 -30.44 9.90 2.49
N THR A 39 -29.25 9.82 1.91
CA THR A 39 -28.82 10.65 0.77
C THR A 39 -29.55 10.24 -0.52
N THR A 40 -29.73 8.93 -0.76
CA THR A 40 -30.19 8.37 -2.05
C THR A 40 -31.58 7.73 -2.00
N ILE A 41 -32.06 7.27 -0.84
CA ILE A 41 -33.35 6.58 -0.68
C ILE A 41 -34.55 7.39 -1.16
N VAL A 42 -34.45 8.72 -1.12
CA VAL A 42 -35.53 9.60 -1.53
C VAL A 42 -35.71 9.63 -3.03
N THR A 43 -34.68 9.39 -3.85
CA THR A 43 -34.69 9.73 -5.28
C THR A 43 -35.82 9.05 -6.06
N THR A 44 -36.15 7.81 -5.71
CA THR A 44 -37.27 7.06 -6.30
C THR A 44 -38.63 7.37 -5.67
N ALA A 45 -38.65 7.88 -4.45
CA ALA A 45 -39.85 8.27 -3.71
C ALA A 45 -40.26 9.74 -3.91
N LEU A 46 -39.34 10.60 -4.36
CA LEU A 46 -39.54 12.05 -4.55
C LEU A 46 -40.78 12.36 -5.39
N PRO A 47 -41.05 11.71 -6.54
CA PRO A 47 -42.28 11.95 -7.30
C PRO A 47 -43.55 11.70 -6.48
N THR A 48 -43.55 10.65 -5.64
CA THR A 48 -44.68 10.29 -4.78
C THR A 48 -44.87 11.29 -3.65
N ILE A 49 -43.77 11.76 -3.04
CA ILE A 49 -43.79 12.76 -1.96
C ILE A 49 -44.27 14.11 -2.48
N ALA A 50 -43.71 14.57 -3.61
CA ALA A 50 -44.11 15.82 -4.26
C ALA A 50 -45.60 15.77 -4.66
N LYS A 51 -46.07 14.63 -5.17
CA LYS A 51 -47.49 14.39 -5.46
C LYS A 51 -48.37 14.50 -4.21
N HIS A 52 -47.96 13.89 -3.10
CA HIS A 52 -48.74 13.90 -1.85
C HIS A 52 -48.97 15.31 -1.29
N PHE A 53 -47.93 16.14 -1.27
CA PHE A 53 -48.03 17.51 -0.75
C PHE A 53 -48.45 18.54 -1.80
N GLN A 54 -48.70 18.10 -3.04
CA GLN A 54 -48.97 18.98 -4.17
C GLN A 54 -47.91 20.09 -4.33
N SER A 55 -46.68 19.81 -3.92
CA SER A 55 -45.60 20.78 -3.83
C SER A 55 -44.47 20.32 -4.73
N THR A 56 -44.24 21.12 -5.74
CA THR A 56 -43.56 20.66 -6.93
C THR A 56 -42.08 21.04 -6.92
N SER A 57 -41.75 22.09 -6.17
CA SER A 57 -40.42 22.36 -5.61
C SER A 57 -39.93 21.34 -4.57
N GLY A 58 -40.82 20.47 -4.08
CA GLY A 58 -40.44 19.42 -3.14
C GLY A 58 -39.46 18.41 -3.72
N TYR A 59 -39.46 18.25 -5.05
CA TYR A 59 -38.59 17.31 -5.74
C TYR A 59 -37.11 17.66 -5.55
N THR A 60 -36.72 18.91 -5.77
CA THR A 60 -35.34 19.38 -5.55
C THR A 60 -35.03 19.54 -4.06
N TRP A 61 -35.94 20.15 -3.29
CA TRP A 61 -35.66 20.60 -1.93
C TRP A 61 -35.56 19.49 -0.88
N VAL A 62 -36.36 18.42 -0.99
CA VAL A 62 -36.34 17.33 0.01
C VAL A 62 -34.98 16.61 -0.01
N GLY A 63 -34.39 16.47 -1.19
CA GLY A 63 -33.04 15.94 -1.38
C GLY A 63 -31.96 16.95 -1.02
N ALA A 64 -32.02 18.13 -1.65
CA ALA A 64 -31.00 19.17 -1.48
C ALA A 64 -30.85 19.61 -0.02
N ALA A 65 -31.94 19.84 0.72
CA ALA A 65 -31.86 20.30 2.12
C ALA A 65 -31.04 19.38 3.02
N TYR A 66 -31.10 18.07 2.78
CA TYR A 66 -30.29 17.09 3.51
C TYR A 66 -28.80 17.24 3.17
N VAL A 67 -28.44 17.18 1.88
CA VAL A 67 -27.04 17.24 1.43
C VAL A 67 -26.41 18.60 1.76
N LEU A 68 -27.20 19.68 1.68
CA LEU A 68 -26.79 21.02 2.06
C LEU A 68 -26.40 21.11 3.54
N ALA A 69 -27.29 20.63 4.42
CA ALA A 69 -27.05 20.68 5.86
C ALA A 69 -25.95 19.70 6.31
N ASP A 70 -25.87 18.53 5.67
CA ASP A 70 -24.80 17.54 5.84
C ASP A 70 -23.42 18.16 5.56
N THR A 71 -23.27 18.74 4.36
CA THR A 71 -22.03 19.40 3.93
C THR A 71 -21.65 20.57 4.83
N ALA A 72 -22.62 21.44 5.16
CA ALA A 72 -22.36 22.67 5.90
C ALA A 72 -21.97 22.41 7.37
N SER A 73 -22.54 21.38 7.98
CA SER A 73 -22.37 21.10 9.42
C SER A 73 -21.19 20.16 9.73
N GLY A 74 -20.76 19.31 8.80
CA GLY A 74 -19.73 18.29 9.05
C GLY A 74 -18.44 18.79 9.70
N PRO A 75 -17.77 19.83 9.14
CA PRO A 75 -16.56 20.39 9.73
C PRO A 75 -16.77 20.95 11.14
N VAL A 76 -17.93 21.56 11.40
CA VAL A 76 -18.30 22.14 12.71
C VAL A 76 -18.43 21.03 13.76
N TRP A 77 -19.09 19.92 13.41
CA TRP A 77 -19.24 18.77 14.30
C TRP A 77 -17.91 18.10 14.63
N THR A 78 -16.98 18.07 13.68
CA THR A 78 -15.64 17.52 13.88
C THR A 78 -14.89 18.32 14.95
N ASN A 79 -14.88 19.65 14.83
CA ASN A 79 -14.28 20.54 15.82
C ASN A 79 -14.93 20.41 17.21
N PHE A 80 -16.26 20.29 17.28
CA PHE A 80 -16.95 20.06 18.55
C PHE A 80 -16.51 18.75 19.20
N SER A 81 -16.27 17.71 18.40
CA SER A 81 -15.84 16.41 18.91
C SER A 81 -14.39 16.39 19.40
N ASP A 82 -13.52 17.26 18.86
CA ASP A 82 -12.17 17.46 19.38
C ASP A 82 -12.18 18.12 20.77
N ILE A 83 -13.14 19.04 21.00
CA ILE A 83 -13.23 19.83 22.23
C ILE A 83 -13.92 19.06 23.36
N TRP A 84 -15.09 18.48 23.09
CA TRP A 84 -15.96 17.84 24.10
C TRP A 84 -15.88 16.30 24.09
N GLY A 85 -15.08 15.73 23.18
CA GLY A 85 -14.88 14.29 23.06
C GLY A 85 -15.87 13.61 22.12
N ARG A 86 -15.43 12.48 21.53
CA ARG A 86 -16.15 11.80 20.45
C ARG A 86 -17.53 11.28 20.88
N LYS A 87 -17.62 10.66 22.07
CA LYS A 87 -18.84 9.99 22.54
C LYS A 87 -20.03 10.95 22.67
N VAL A 88 -19.83 12.09 23.31
CA VAL A 88 -20.92 13.05 23.59
C VAL A 88 -21.45 13.64 22.28
N VAL A 89 -20.54 14.04 21.40
CA VAL A 89 -20.91 14.64 20.11
C VAL A 89 -21.59 13.62 19.19
N PHE A 90 -21.12 12.37 19.15
CA PHE A 90 -21.79 11.31 18.40
C PHE A 90 -23.21 11.03 18.91
N LEU A 91 -23.42 10.97 20.24
CA LEU A 91 -24.75 10.79 20.82
C LEU A 91 -25.69 11.95 20.50
N MET A 92 -25.20 13.20 20.56
CA MET A 92 -26.00 14.37 20.16
C MET A 92 -26.41 14.29 18.69
N ALA A 93 -25.51 13.87 17.81
CA ALA A 93 -25.80 13.69 16.40
C ALA A 93 -26.85 12.59 16.16
N VAL A 94 -26.70 11.40 16.76
CA VAL A 94 -27.67 10.31 16.62
C VAL A 94 -29.05 10.71 17.19
N ALA A 95 -29.09 11.44 18.32
CA ALA A 95 -30.34 11.95 18.88
C ALA A 95 -31.00 12.96 17.93
N LEU A 96 -30.24 13.90 17.36
CA LEU A 96 -30.75 14.85 16.38
C LEU A 96 -31.25 14.15 15.11
N PHE A 97 -30.54 13.13 14.62
CA PHE A 97 -30.95 12.31 13.48
C PHE A 97 -32.28 11.59 13.75
N MET A 98 -32.45 11.06 14.96
CA MET A 98 -33.69 10.39 15.37
C MET A 98 -34.86 11.38 15.47
N VAL A 99 -34.68 12.52 16.15
CA VAL A 99 -35.72 13.56 16.28
C VAL A 99 -36.11 14.13 14.92
N SER A 100 -35.15 14.41 14.06
CA SER A 100 -35.43 14.89 12.69
C SER A 100 -36.13 13.82 11.83
N SER A 101 -35.81 12.54 12.00
CA SER A 101 -36.54 11.44 11.36
C SER A 101 -38.01 11.38 11.80
N PHE A 102 -38.29 11.65 13.09
CA PHE A 102 -39.67 11.84 13.56
C PHE A 102 -40.35 13.02 12.85
N VAL A 103 -39.69 14.19 12.77
CA VAL A 103 -40.24 15.36 12.07
C VAL A 103 -40.56 15.05 10.60
N CYS A 104 -39.68 14.33 9.89
CA CYS A 104 -39.92 13.90 8.51
C CYS A 104 -41.10 12.93 8.40
N GLY A 105 -41.17 11.91 9.28
CA GLY A 105 -42.24 10.91 9.31
C GLY A 105 -43.63 11.52 9.53
N PHE A 106 -43.72 12.45 10.48
CA PHE A 106 -44.95 13.13 10.87
C PHE A 106 -45.22 14.41 10.07
N SER A 107 -44.46 14.66 9.01
CA SER A 107 -44.64 15.88 8.22
C SER A 107 -46.04 15.96 7.59
N THR A 108 -46.69 17.10 7.82
CA THR A 108 -48.01 17.45 7.28
C THR A 108 -47.93 18.52 6.19
N SER A 109 -46.76 19.13 6.00
CA SER A 109 -46.48 20.10 4.94
C SER A 109 -45.07 19.89 4.36
N MET A 110 -44.87 20.36 3.13
CA MET A 110 -43.56 20.30 2.47
C MET A 110 -42.49 21.07 3.24
N GLY A 111 -42.81 22.26 3.79
CA GLY A 111 -41.88 23.04 4.59
C GLY A 111 -41.44 22.33 5.87
N MET A 112 -42.34 21.58 6.53
CA MET A 112 -42.00 20.75 7.68
C MET A 112 -41.07 19.61 7.29
N LEU A 113 -41.32 18.96 6.14
CA LEU A 113 -40.45 17.90 5.63
C LEU A 113 -39.06 18.43 5.26
N ILE A 114 -38.97 19.54 4.54
CA ILE A 114 -37.70 20.19 4.17
C ILE A 114 -36.91 20.58 5.43
N SER A 115 -37.59 21.17 6.42
CA SER A 115 -36.97 21.54 7.69
C SER A 115 -36.46 20.31 8.46
N GLY A 116 -37.27 19.24 8.49
CA GLY A 116 -36.86 17.94 9.03
C GLY A 116 -35.63 17.39 8.32
N ARG A 117 -35.59 17.45 6.98
CA ARG A 117 -34.47 17.00 6.16
C ARG A 117 -33.21 17.82 6.38
N ALA A 118 -33.32 19.13 6.57
CA ALA A 118 -32.19 19.98 6.94
C ALA A 118 -31.63 19.60 8.32
N LEU A 119 -32.48 19.38 9.33
CA LEU A 119 -32.03 18.91 10.65
C LEU A 119 -31.41 17.51 10.58
N GLN A 120 -31.97 16.63 9.75
CA GLN A 120 -31.49 15.27 9.55
C GLN A 120 -30.14 15.26 8.84
N GLY A 121 -29.96 16.11 7.82
CA GLY A 121 -28.68 16.31 7.14
C GLY A 121 -27.63 16.89 8.07
N ALA A 122 -27.99 17.89 8.89
CA ALA A 122 -27.08 18.43 9.89
C ALA A 122 -26.58 17.36 10.88
N ALA A 123 -27.43 16.38 11.22
CA ALA A 123 -27.02 15.24 12.04
C ALA A 123 -26.18 14.22 11.27
N ALA A 124 -26.50 13.98 9.99
CA ALA A 124 -25.78 13.05 9.13
C ALA A 124 -24.32 13.46 8.92
N GLY A 125 -24.05 14.76 8.77
CA GLY A 125 -22.69 15.28 8.56
C GLY A 125 -21.78 14.99 9.75
N ALA A 126 -22.35 15.01 10.96
CA ALA A 126 -21.66 14.55 12.16
C ALA A 126 -21.44 13.04 12.13
N ILE A 127 -22.49 12.24 11.88
CA ILE A 127 -22.42 10.78 11.93
C ILE A 127 -21.39 10.25 10.92
N MET A 128 -21.45 10.71 9.67
CA MET A 128 -20.58 10.24 8.59
C MET A 128 -19.09 10.46 8.90
N LEU A 129 -18.73 11.66 9.40
CA LEU A 129 -17.34 11.97 9.76
C LEU A 129 -16.93 11.32 11.08
N LEU A 130 -17.79 11.34 12.10
CA LEU A 130 -17.46 10.83 13.42
C LEU A 130 -17.35 9.31 13.47
N VAL A 131 -18.05 8.55 12.62
CA VAL A 131 -17.82 7.10 12.51
C VAL A 131 -16.37 6.83 12.11
N ASN A 132 -15.87 7.51 11.08
CA ASN A 132 -14.49 7.37 10.61
C ASN A 132 -13.48 7.78 11.70
N ILE A 133 -13.74 8.88 12.40
CA ILE A 133 -12.89 9.38 13.50
C ILE A 133 -12.91 8.42 14.69
N VAL A 134 -14.08 7.96 15.14
CA VAL A 134 -14.22 7.04 16.27
C VAL A 134 -13.53 5.71 15.98
N ILE A 135 -13.69 5.13 14.78
CA ILE A 135 -12.97 3.93 14.38
C ILE A 135 -11.45 4.18 14.40
N SER A 136 -11.02 5.34 13.93
CA SER A 136 -9.60 5.73 13.92
C SER A 136 -9.01 5.86 15.32
N ASP A 137 -9.79 6.37 16.29
CA ASP A 137 -9.38 6.51 17.69
C ASP A 137 -9.52 5.19 18.48
N MET A 138 -10.31 4.23 17.99
CA MET A 138 -10.60 2.97 18.68
C MET A 138 -9.59 1.86 18.39
N PHE A 139 -8.87 1.92 17.27
CA PHE A 139 -8.02 0.83 16.78
C PHE A 139 -6.66 1.33 16.30
N ASP A 140 -5.62 0.53 16.56
CA ASP A 140 -4.28 0.77 16.05
C ASP A 140 -4.24 0.74 14.52
N MET A 141 -3.26 1.43 13.91
CA MET A 141 -3.18 1.66 12.45
C MET A 141 -3.37 0.38 11.60
N ARG A 142 -2.88 -0.77 12.04
CA ARG A 142 -2.99 -2.04 11.30
C ARG A 142 -4.42 -2.54 11.13
N ARG A 143 -5.30 -2.34 12.14
CA ARG A 143 -6.71 -2.76 12.08
C ARG A 143 -7.62 -1.65 11.59
N ARG A 144 -7.24 -0.39 11.80
CA ARG A 144 -7.97 0.80 11.37
C ARG A 144 -8.30 0.77 9.88
N THR A 145 -7.35 0.44 9.02
CA THR A 145 -7.56 0.43 7.56
C THR A 145 -8.63 -0.58 7.13
N LEU A 146 -8.68 -1.76 7.76
CA LEU A 146 -9.73 -2.75 7.50
C LEU A 146 -11.11 -2.22 7.89
N TYR A 147 -11.25 -1.63 9.08
CA TYR A 147 -12.53 -1.13 9.57
C TYR A 147 -13.02 0.12 8.83
N LEU A 148 -12.11 0.96 8.34
CA LEU A 148 -12.43 2.07 7.44
C LEU A 148 -12.80 1.57 6.04
N GLY A 149 -12.13 0.54 5.51
CA GLY A 149 -12.52 -0.09 4.25
C GLY A 149 -13.94 -0.70 4.29
N ILE A 150 -14.38 -1.21 5.44
CA ILE A 150 -15.78 -1.63 5.63
C ILE A 150 -16.75 -0.44 5.55
N CYS A 151 -16.35 0.78 5.96
CA CYS A 151 -17.19 1.97 5.81
C CYS A 151 -17.50 2.26 4.33
N ASP A 152 -16.53 2.06 3.44
CA ASP A 152 -16.72 2.23 1.98
C ASP A 152 -17.69 1.17 1.42
N VAL A 153 -17.63 -0.06 1.92
CA VAL A 153 -18.61 -1.11 1.58
C VAL A 153 -20.02 -0.71 2.04
N ILE A 154 -20.15 -0.14 3.24
CA ILE A 154 -21.43 0.38 3.74
C ILE A 154 -21.97 1.50 2.85
N TRP A 155 -21.11 2.39 2.35
CA TRP A 155 -21.50 3.43 1.37
C TRP A 155 -22.01 2.82 0.06
N ALA A 156 -21.29 1.86 -0.51
CA ALA A 156 -21.71 1.17 -1.74
C ALA A 156 -23.04 0.43 -1.56
N MET A 157 -23.21 -0.26 -0.42
CA MET A 157 -24.48 -0.90 -0.06
C MET A 157 -25.61 0.12 0.10
N SER A 158 -25.33 1.26 0.72
CA SER A 158 -26.32 2.32 0.94
C SER A 158 -26.83 2.90 -0.37
N GLY A 159 -25.93 3.16 -1.31
CA GLY A 159 -26.27 3.63 -2.65
C GLY A 159 -27.14 2.62 -3.40
N ALA A 160 -26.85 1.32 -3.32
CA ALA A 160 -27.61 0.29 -4.05
C ALA A 160 -28.98 0.01 -3.41
N ILE A 161 -29.02 -0.09 -2.08
CA ILE A 161 -30.24 -0.41 -1.33
C ILE A 161 -31.21 0.78 -1.30
N GLY A 162 -30.70 2.01 -1.21
CA GLY A 162 -31.48 3.23 -1.06
C GLY A 162 -32.61 3.36 -2.08
N PRO A 163 -32.32 3.53 -3.38
CA PRO A 163 -33.35 3.71 -4.41
C PRO A 163 -34.36 2.56 -4.49
N VAL A 164 -33.92 1.32 -4.27
CA VAL A 164 -34.80 0.13 -4.31
C VAL A 164 -35.76 0.13 -3.13
N VAL A 165 -35.26 0.33 -1.91
CA VAL A 165 -36.08 0.36 -0.69
C VAL A 165 -37.00 1.59 -0.68
N GLY A 166 -36.49 2.75 -1.11
CA GLY A 166 -37.28 3.96 -1.28
C GLY A 166 -38.44 3.77 -2.26
N GLY A 167 -38.18 3.09 -3.38
CA GLY A 167 -39.19 2.73 -4.37
C GLY A 167 -40.22 1.76 -3.81
N ALA A 168 -39.78 0.70 -3.12
CA ALA A 168 -40.65 -0.26 -2.47
C ALA A 168 -41.56 0.39 -1.41
N PHE A 169 -41.02 1.30 -0.59
CA PHE A 169 -41.81 2.02 0.40
C PHE A 169 -42.77 3.00 -0.26
N ALA A 170 -42.36 3.72 -1.30
CA ALA A 170 -43.24 4.63 -2.03
C ALA A 170 -44.42 3.87 -2.67
N GLU A 171 -44.19 2.65 -3.15
CA GLU A 171 -45.18 1.85 -3.87
C GLU A 171 -46.11 1.03 -2.96
N TYR A 172 -45.58 0.37 -1.92
CA TYR A 172 -46.34 -0.63 -1.14
C TYR A 172 -46.65 -0.24 0.32
N ALA A 173 -45.76 0.46 1.01
CA ALA A 173 -45.90 0.71 2.47
C ALA A 173 -46.32 2.16 2.82
N GLY A 174 -46.04 3.10 1.93
CA GLY A 174 -46.12 4.55 2.15
C GLY A 174 -44.75 5.18 2.40
N TRP A 175 -44.46 6.29 1.70
CA TRP A 175 -43.17 6.99 1.73
C TRP A 175 -42.70 7.40 3.14
N ARG A 176 -43.59 7.53 4.12
CA ARG A 176 -43.24 7.86 5.51
C ARG A 176 -42.37 6.79 6.18
N TRP A 177 -42.44 5.53 5.73
CA TRP A 177 -41.61 4.44 6.23
C TRP A 177 -40.12 4.61 5.93
N ILE A 178 -39.77 5.44 4.95
CA ILE A 178 -38.38 5.87 4.71
C ILE A 178 -37.79 6.48 6.00
N TRP A 179 -38.61 7.22 6.76
CA TRP A 179 -38.18 7.90 7.99
C TRP A 179 -38.39 7.05 9.24
N TYR A 180 -39.46 6.27 9.30
CA TYR A 180 -39.75 5.43 10.47
C TYR A 180 -38.73 4.31 10.67
N THR A 181 -38.16 3.76 9.60
CA THR A 181 -37.13 2.72 9.70
C THR A 181 -35.82 3.22 10.31
N ASN A 182 -35.51 4.51 10.18
CA ASN A 182 -34.35 5.12 10.81
C ASN A 182 -34.44 5.12 12.35
N ILE A 183 -35.64 5.30 12.90
CA ILE A 183 -35.87 5.49 14.34
C ILE A 183 -35.40 4.30 15.19
N PRO A 184 -35.83 3.05 14.94
CA PRO A 184 -35.38 1.91 15.74
C PRO A 184 -33.87 1.70 15.63
N ILE A 185 -33.29 1.90 14.45
CA ILE A 185 -31.84 1.76 14.24
C ILE A 185 -31.08 2.84 15.02
N ALA A 186 -31.51 4.11 14.92
CA ALA A 186 -30.92 5.22 15.66
C ALA A 186 -31.08 5.06 17.18
N ALA A 187 -32.21 4.55 17.65
CA ALA A 187 -32.46 4.28 19.08
C ALA A 187 -31.53 3.18 19.62
N VAL A 188 -31.39 2.07 18.88
CA VAL A 188 -30.45 0.99 19.23
C VAL A 188 -29.01 1.50 19.22
N THR A 189 -28.62 2.27 18.20
CA THR A 189 -27.29 2.86 18.14
C THR A 189 -27.05 3.81 19.31
N PHE A 190 -28.00 4.70 19.63
CA PHE A 190 -27.88 5.62 20.75
C PHE A 190 -27.68 4.87 22.07
N LEU A 191 -28.50 3.84 22.32
CA LEU A 191 -28.46 3.07 23.56
C LEU A 191 -27.15 2.29 23.69
N VAL A 192 -26.71 1.62 22.63
CA VAL A 192 -25.44 0.87 22.62
C VAL A 192 -24.24 1.80 22.76
N VAL A 193 -24.20 2.92 22.04
CA VAL A 193 -23.12 3.91 22.17
C VAL A 193 -23.08 4.49 23.58
N CYS A 194 -24.24 4.84 24.13
CA CYS A 194 -24.36 5.40 25.48
C CYS A 194 -23.79 4.44 26.53
N LEU A 195 -24.13 3.14 26.45
CA LEU A 195 -23.72 2.13 27.42
C LEU A 195 -22.31 1.60 27.20
N PHE A 196 -21.87 1.41 25.95
CA PHE A 196 -20.67 0.64 25.64
C PHE A 196 -19.53 1.43 25.02
N MET A 197 -19.77 2.61 24.43
CA MET A 197 -18.68 3.38 23.82
C MET A 197 -17.81 4.00 24.92
N ASP A 198 -16.51 3.73 24.84
CA ASP A 198 -15.51 4.18 25.80
C ASP A 198 -14.27 4.62 25.03
N VAL A 199 -14.31 5.88 24.61
CA VAL A 199 -13.29 6.58 23.81
C VAL A 199 -12.87 7.84 24.56
N HIS A 200 -11.69 8.36 24.24
CA HIS A 200 -11.08 9.49 24.94
C HIS A 200 -12.10 10.64 25.13
N ASN A 201 -12.27 11.05 26.40
CA ASN A 201 -13.12 12.16 26.79
C ASN A 201 -12.24 13.22 27.47
N PRO A 202 -11.96 14.35 26.80
CA PRO A 202 -11.11 15.41 27.35
C PRO A 202 -11.68 16.05 28.63
N ARG A 203 -12.96 15.76 28.98
CA ARG A 203 -13.71 16.34 30.11
C ARG A 203 -13.60 17.87 30.18
N THR A 204 -13.50 18.52 29.02
CA THR A 204 -13.38 19.97 28.93
C THR A 204 -14.63 20.64 29.51
N PRO A 205 -14.51 21.53 30.50
CA PRO A 205 -15.64 22.31 31.00
C PRO A 205 -16.26 23.13 29.87
N ILE A 206 -17.60 23.19 29.81
CA ILE A 206 -18.35 23.82 28.71
C ILE A 206 -17.79 25.20 28.36
N TRP A 207 -17.55 26.06 29.36
CA TRP A 207 -17.02 27.41 29.14
C TRP A 207 -15.62 27.48 28.54
N ARG A 208 -14.71 26.54 28.89
CA ARG A 208 -13.40 26.46 28.23
C ARG A 208 -13.52 25.94 26.81
N GLY A 209 -14.42 24.98 26.59
CA GLY A 209 -14.70 24.45 25.26
C GLY A 209 -15.28 25.51 24.32
N LEU A 210 -16.27 26.28 24.78
CA LEU A 210 -16.85 27.38 24.00
C LEU A 210 -15.81 28.44 23.60
N LYS A 211 -14.79 28.68 24.42
CA LYS A 211 -13.68 29.60 24.07
C LYS A 211 -12.69 29.01 23.06
N ALA A 212 -12.63 27.69 22.93
CA ALA A 212 -11.73 26.98 22.02
C ALA A 212 -12.31 26.81 20.61
N VAL A 213 -13.63 26.92 20.46
CA VAL A 213 -14.31 26.86 19.15
C VAL A 213 -13.89 28.06 18.29
N ASP A 214 -13.53 27.79 17.03
CA ASP A 214 -13.40 28.83 16.01
C ASP A 214 -14.78 29.26 15.51
N TRP A 215 -15.43 30.15 16.26
CA TRP A 215 -16.76 30.67 15.93
C TRP A 215 -16.76 31.49 14.65
N LEU A 216 -15.69 32.24 14.37
CA LEU A 216 -15.61 33.09 13.19
C LEU A 216 -15.40 32.25 11.93
N GLY A 217 -14.49 31.28 11.96
CA GLY A 217 -14.29 30.32 10.86
C GLY A 217 -15.54 29.47 10.62
N SER A 218 -16.13 28.91 11.68
CA SER A 218 -17.35 28.09 11.58
C SER A 218 -18.56 28.88 11.06
N ALA A 219 -18.78 30.10 11.56
CA ALA A 219 -19.91 30.93 11.12
C ALA A 219 -19.73 31.43 9.68
N SER A 220 -18.52 31.82 9.29
CA SER A 220 -18.24 32.26 7.92
C SER A 220 -18.32 31.09 6.92
N LEU A 221 -17.85 29.90 7.28
CA LEU A 221 -18.02 28.68 6.46
C LEU A 221 -19.50 28.36 6.24
N LEU A 222 -20.29 28.30 7.33
CA LEU A 222 -21.74 28.08 7.26
C LEU A 222 -22.43 29.13 6.39
N ALA A 223 -22.07 30.41 6.56
CA ALA A 223 -22.67 31.50 5.78
C ALA A 223 -22.33 31.38 4.28
N VAL A 224 -21.09 31.09 3.91
CA VAL A 224 -20.69 30.89 2.50
C VAL A 224 -21.46 29.74 1.89
N THR A 225 -21.43 28.56 2.54
CA THR A 225 -22.08 27.35 2.03
C THR A 225 -23.59 27.55 1.91
N LEU A 226 -24.25 28.06 2.95
CA LEU A 226 -25.71 28.24 2.94
C LEU A 226 -26.15 29.36 1.99
N MET A 227 -25.49 30.52 1.97
CA MET A 227 -25.95 31.64 1.14
C MET A 227 -25.75 31.36 -0.36
N VAL A 228 -24.61 30.79 -0.76
CA VAL A 228 -24.38 30.45 -2.17
C VAL A 228 -25.36 29.38 -2.63
N LEU A 229 -25.52 28.31 -1.86
CA LEU A 229 -26.37 27.20 -2.27
C LEU A 229 -27.86 27.52 -2.18
N LEU A 230 -28.29 28.25 -1.15
CA LEU A 230 -29.66 28.76 -1.04
C LEU A 230 -29.97 29.72 -2.20
N GLY A 231 -29.04 30.63 -2.53
CA GLY A 231 -29.17 31.55 -3.65
C GLY A 231 -29.32 30.82 -4.99
N LEU A 232 -28.48 29.80 -5.25
CA LEU A 232 -28.59 28.95 -6.43
C LEU A 232 -29.89 28.15 -6.47
N ASN A 233 -30.41 27.73 -5.32
CA ASN A 233 -31.60 26.89 -5.25
C ASN A 233 -32.92 27.68 -5.36
N ILE A 234 -32.96 28.92 -4.89
CA ILE A 234 -34.16 29.77 -5.04
C ILE A 234 -34.17 30.56 -6.35
N GLY A 235 -33.00 30.74 -6.97
CA GLY A 235 -32.84 31.45 -8.24
C GLY A 235 -33.51 30.68 -9.38
N GLY A 236 -34.37 31.36 -10.15
CA GLY A 236 -35.10 30.76 -11.26
C GLY A 236 -36.32 29.92 -10.87
N GLU A 237 -36.41 29.46 -9.61
CA GLU A 237 -37.53 28.63 -9.13
C GLU A 237 -38.55 29.42 -8.28
N TYR A 238 -38.08 30.24 -7.33
CA TYR A 238 -38.94 31.03 -6.42
C TYR A 238 -38.81 32.54 -6.63
N THR A 239 -37.65 32.96 -7.10
CA THR A 239 -37.30 34.35 -7.33
C THR A 239 -36.47 34.44 -8.60
N ASP A 240 -36.74 35.47 -9.42
CA ASP A 240 -35.95 35.72 -10.63
C ASP A 240 -34.47 35.82 -10.29
N TRP A 241 -33.62 35.35 -11.21
CA TRP A 241 -32.16 35.41 -11.07
C TRP A 241 -31.63 36.84 -10.84
N THR A 242 -32.34 37.85 -11.35
CA THR A 242 -32.02 39.27 -11.20
C THR A 242 -32.58 39.88 -9.91
N SER A 243 -33.34 39.12 -9.11
CA SER A 243 -33.88 39.58 -7.84
C SER A 243 -32.76 39.95 -6.88
N SER A 244 -32.95 41.07 -6.16
CA SER A 244 -32.02 41.50 -5.12
C SER A 244 -31.76 40.42 -4.08
N LYS A 245 -32.75 39.57 -3.76
CA LYS A 245 -32.57 38.45 -2.82
C LYS A 245 -31.56 37.41 -3.33
N VAL A 246 -31.69 36.97 -4.58
CA VAL A 246 -30.80 35.97 -5.20
C VAL A 246 -29.40 36.54 -5.36
N LEU A 247 -29.30 37.76 -5.91
CA LEU A 247 -28.01 38.43 -6.11
C LEU A 247 -27.30 38.70 -4.79
N VAL A 248 -28.00 39.13 -3.74
CA VAL A 248 -27.40 39.32 -2.42
C VAL A 248 -26.89 38.01 -1.85
N LEU A 249 -27.69 36.93 -1.90
CA LEU A 249 -27.26 35.62 -1.39
C LEU A 249 -25.99 35.12 -2.09
N ILE A 250 -25.93 35.22 -3.42
CA ILE A 250 -24.78 34.75 -4.20
C ILE A 250 -23.57 35.69 -4.03
N ILE A 251 -23.73 37.00 -4.24
CA ILE A 251 -22.62 37.97 -4.22
C ILE A 251 -22.06 38.09 -2.80
N VAL A 252 -22.92 38.23 -1.78
CA VAL A 252 -22.45 38.30 -0.39
C VAL A 252 -21.88 36.97 0.06
N GLY A 253 -22.49 35.84 -0.33
CA GLY A 253 -21.94 34.51 -0.07
C GLY A 253 -20.53 34.32 -0.65
N LEU A 254 -20.31 34.74 -1.89
CA LEU A 254 -18.98 34.73 -2.52
C LEU A 254 -18.02 35.72 -1.86
N ALA A 255 -18.46 36.92 -1.48
CA ALA A 255 -17.63 37.87 -0.75
C ALA A 255 -17.20 37.34 0.63
N LEU A 256 -18.10 36.64 1.32
CA LEU A 256 -17.81 35.98 2.60
C LEU A 256 -16.80 34.84 2.47
N SER A 257 -16.60 34.27 1.27
CA SER A 257 -15.53 33.28 1.06
C SER A 257 -14.16 33.93 1.25
N GLY A 258 -13.98 35.17 0.80
CA GLY A 258 -12.75 35.94 1.06
C GLY A 258 -12.54 36.25 2.55
N VAL A 259 -13.63 36.48 3.28
CA VAL A 259 -13.60 36.64 4.75
C VAL A 259 -13.22 35.33 5.42
N PHE A 260 -13.83 34.21 5.03
CA PHE A 260 -13.51 32.88 5.55
C PHE A 260 -12.03 32.55 5.34
N PHE A 261 -11.50 32.65 4.11
CA PHE A 261 -10.09 32.39 3.85
C PHE A 261 -9.16 33.36 4.60
N SER A 262 -9.58 34.61 4.83
CA SER A 262 -8.79 35.58 5.61
C SER A 262 -8.76 35.25 7.10
N VAL A 263 -9.90 34.83 7.67
CA VAL A 263 -10.02 34.40 9.06
C VAL A 263 -9.21 33.13 9.29
N GLU A 264 -9.37 32.13 8.44
CA GLU A 264 -8.63 30.86 8.50
C GLU A 264 -7.11 31.06 8.33
N ALA A 265 -6.69 32.00 7.47
CA ALA A 265 -5.26 32.23 7.22
C ALA A 265 -4.57 33.09 8.30
N LYS A 266 -5.28 33.96 9.01
CA LYS A 266 -4.68 35.00 9.88
C LYS A 266 -5.17 35.03 11.33
N VAL A 267 -6.36 34.51 11.61
CA VAL A 267 -7.04 34.70 12.91
C VAL A 267 -7.27 33.38 13.64
N ALA A 268 -7.60 32.31 12.90
CA ALA A 268 -7.90 31.00 13.48
C ALA A 268 -6.66 30.37 14.12
N LYS A 269 -6.75 30.07 15.42
CA LYS A 269 -5.71 29.31 16.13
C LYS A 269 -5.77 27.81 15.84
N TYR A 270 -6.97 27.30 15.58
CA TYR A 270 -7.27 25.93 15.19
C TYR A 270 -8.20 25.98 13.97
N PRO A 271 -7.64 26.17 12.75
CA PRO A 271 -8.42 26.40 11.54
C PRO A 271 -9.33 25.21 11.20
N VAL A 272 -10.55 25.52 10.74
CA VAL A 272 -11.52 24.51 10.26
C VAL A 272 -11.05 23.94 8.92
N MET A 273 -10.42 24.77 8.08
CA MET A 273 -9.90 24.39 6.76
C MET A 273 -8.54 25.09 6.51
N PRO A 274 -7.41 24.37 6.60
CA PRO A 274 -6.09 24.94 6.47
C PRO A 274 -5.85 25.39 5.03
N VAL A 275 -5.81 26.71 4.83
CA VAL A 275 -5.61 27.36 3.52
C VAL A 275 -4.30 26.94 2.86
N GLN A 276 -3.35 26.43 3.64
CA GLN A 276 -2.07 25.87 3.20
C GLN A 276 -2.25 24.71 2.21
N VAL A 277 -3.31 23.91 2.34
CA VAL A 277 -3.58 22.77 1.45
C VAL A 277 -3.79 23.25 0.00
N PHE A 278 -4.37 24.44 -0.19
CA PHE A 278 -4.62 25.01 -1.52
C PHE A 278 -3.39 25.68 -2.16
N LYS A 279 -2.29 25.89 -1.42
CA LYS A 279 -1.06 26.48 -1.98
C LYS A 279 -0.34 25.51 -2.92
N ASN A 280 -0.46 24.22 -2.69
CA ASN A 280 0.12 23.20 -3.56
C ASN A 280 -0.81 22.96 -4.76
N ARG A 281 -0.28 23.16 -5.98
CA ARG A 281 -1.04 23.02 -7.24
C ARG A 281 -1.62 21.61 -7.41
N SER A 282 -0.92 20.57 -6.96
CA SER A 282 -1.38 19.18 -7.04
C SER A 282 -2.54 18.91 -6.08
N ASN A 283 -2.49 19.48 -4.87
CA ASN A 283 -3.60 19.40 -3.91
C ASN A 283 -4.82 20.15 -4.41
N ALA A 284 -4.63 21.36 -4.94
CA ALA A 284 -5.72 22.12 -5.55
C ALA A 284 -6.35 21.36 -6.73
N ALA A 285 -5.54 20.70 -7.57
CA ALA A 285 -6.03 19.87 -8.67
C ALA A 285 -6.78 18.62 -8.18
N ALA A 286 -6.29 17.92 -7.15
CA ALA A 286 -6.96 16.76 -6.57
C ALA A 286 -8.31 17.15 -5.95
N ILE A 287 -8.37 18.28 -5.23
CA ILE A 287 -9.63 18.85 -4.71
C ILE A 287 -10.57 19.21 -5.85
N ALA A 288 -10.07 19.86 -6.90
CA ALA A 288 -10.88 20.26 -8.05
C ALA A 288 -11.46 19.04 -8.79
N ILE A 289 -10.64 18.01 -9.08
CA ILE A 289 -11.11 16.77 -9.71
C ILE A 289 -12.11 16.06 -8.79
N GLY A 290 -11.83 15.98 -7.49
CA GLY A 290 -12.74 15.38 -6.52
C GLY A 290 -14.10 16.09 -6.49
N ALA A 291 -14.11 17.42 -6.50
CA ALA A 291 -15.33 18.21 -6.56
C ALA A 291 -16.09 18.03 -7.89
N LEU A 292 -15.39 18.10 -9.03
CA LEU A 292 -16.00 17.89 -10.36
C LEU A 292 -16.56 16.47 -10.53
N HIS A 293 -15.85 15.46 -10.02
CA HIS A 293 -16.33 14.08 -9.95
C HIS A 293 -17.62 14.00 -9.14
N ALA A 294 -17.62 14.51 -7.91
CA ALA A 294 -18.78 14.46 -7.04
C ALA A 294 -19.98 15.23 -7.60
N PHE A 295 -19.74 16.35 -8.30
CA PHE A 295 -20.76 17.06 -9.06
C PHE A 295 -21.36 16.19 -10.18
N ALA A 296 -20.50 15.62 -11.04
CA ALA A 296 -20.93 14.85 -12.20
C ALA A 296 -21.64 13.54 -11.80
N MET A 297 -21.14 12.86 -10.77
CA MET A 297 -21.69 11.63 -10.20
C MET A 297 -23.13 11.82 -9.70
N MET A 298 -23.38 12.88 -8.95
CA MET A 298 -24.66 13.10 -8.27
C MET A 298 -25.83 13.38 -9.25
N GLY A 299 -25.54 13.94 -10.43
CA GLY A 299 -26.57 14.30 -11.41
C GLY A 299 -27.39 13.09 -11.87
N PRO A 300 -26.77 12.08 -12.53
CA PRO A 300 -27.47 10.87 -12.95
C PRO A 300 -28.16 10.12 -11.80
N GLU A 301 -27.56 10.03 -10.61
CA GLU A 301 -28.18 9.37 -9.45
C GLU A 301 -29.51 10.00 -9.02
N TYR A 302 -29.63 11.33 -9.10
CA TYR A 302 -30.85 12.05 -8.73
C TYR A 302 -31.89 12.14 -9.86
N TYR A 303 -31.44 12.21 -11.12
CA TYR A 303 -32.32 12.51 -12.26
C TYR A 303 -32.63 11.31 -13.18
N LEU A 304 -31.84 10.22 -13.16
CA LEU A 304 -32.21 8.97 -13.86
C LEU A 304 -33.51 8.35 -13.32
N PRO A 305 -33.77 8.32 -12.00
CA PRO A 305 -35.06 7.87 -11.50
C PRO A 305 -36.23 8.67 -12.06
N LEU A 306 -36.07 9.99 -12.19
CA LEU A 306 -37.08 10.85 -12.83
C LEU A 306 -37.30 10.47 -14.29
N TYR A 307 -36.23 10.20 -15.05
CA TYR A 307 -36.34 9.73 -16.42
C TYR A 307 -37.09 8.40 -16.51
N PHE A 308 -36.78 7.42 -15.66
CA PHE A 308 -37.46 6.13 -15.67
C PHE A 308 -38.94 6.24 -15.32
N GLN A 309 -39.30 7.06 -14.33
CA GLN A 309 -40.70 7.22 -13.92
C GLN A 309 -41.50 8.10 -14.88
N SER A 310 -40.90 9.17 -15.41
CA SER A 310 -41.62 10.14 -16.27
C SER A 310 -41.59 9.77 -17.76
N SER A 311 -40.48 9.24 -18.27
CA SER A 311 -40.34 8.92 -19.71
C SER A 311 -40.54 7.44 -20.02
N LYS A 312 -40.19 6.53 -19.09
CA LYS A 312 -40.41 5.08 -19.25
C LYS A 312 -41.63 4.56 -18.53
N LEU A 313 -42.33 5.43 -17.78
CA LEU A 313 -43.52 5.08 -17.01
C LEU A 313 -43.28 3.91 -16.05
N ALA A 314 -42.03 3.76 -15.59
CA ALA A 314 -41.67 2.74 -14.62
C ALA A 314 -42.28 3.08 -13.26
N GLN A 315 -42.74 2.05 -12.54
CA GLN A 315 -43.17 2.21 -11.15
C GLN A 315 -41.97 2.57 -10.25
N PRO A 316 -42.17 3.16 -9.05
CA PRO A 316 -41.07 3.55 -8.16
C PRO A 316 -40.08 2.43 -7.83
N LEU A 317 -40.56 1.21 -7.54
CA LEU A 317 -39.66 0.07 -7.30
C LEU A 317 -38.87 -0.29 -8.57
N GLN A 318 -39.54 -0.36 -9.72
CA GLN A 318 -38.90 -0.66 -10.99
C GLN A 318 -37.85 0.39 -11.37
N SER A 319 -38.11 1.68 -11.09
CA SER A 319 -37.15 2.76 -11.27
C SER A 319 -35.89 2.56 -10.40
N GLY A 320 -36.05 2.10 -9.15
CA GLY A 320 -34.93 1.75 -8.29
C GLY A 320 -34.12 0.56 -8.83
N LEU A 321 -34.81 -0.48 -9.32
CA LEU A 321 -34.17 -1.65 -9.91
C LEU A 321 -33.40 -1.33 -11.20
N LEU A 322 -33.92 -0.41 -12.03
CA LEU A 322 -33.25 0.04 -13.26
C LEU A 322 -31.98 0.85 -13.00
N GLY A 323 -31.85 1.46 -11.82
CA GLY A 323 -30.65 2.18 -11.38
C GLY A 323 -29.60 1.29 -10.67
N LEU A 324 -29.95 0.06 -10.27
CA LEU A 324 -29.03 -0.84 -9.58
C LEU A 324 -27.70 -1.08 -10.33
N PRO A 325 -27.69 -1.30 -11.66
CA PRO A 325 -26.44 -1.52 -12.39
C PRO A 325 -25.48 -0.35 -12.26
N PHE A 326 -25.99 0.88 -12.24
CA PHE A 326 -25.16 2.07 -12.05
C PHE A 326 -24.46 2.03 -10.70
N VAL A 327 -25.21 1.95 -9.61
CA VAL A 327 -24.63 2.05 -8.26
C VAL A 327 -23.73 0.86 -7.93
N PHE A 328 -24.10 -0.34 -8.39
CA PHE A 328 -23.28 -1.53 -8.20
C PHE A 328 -21.94 -1.43 -8.94
N LEU A 329 -21.96 -1.03 -10.21
CA LEU A 329 -20.73 -0.93 -11.01
C LEU A 329 -19.85 0.25 -10.61
N GLU A 330 -20.44 1.31 -10.08
CA GLU A 330 -19.72 2.39 -9.45
C GLU A 330 -18.97 1.92 -8.20
N GLY A 331 -19.65 1.18 -7.31
CA GLY A 331 -19.01 0.56 -6.15
C GLY A 331 -17.88 -0.40 -6.55
N MET A 332 -18.12 -1.26 -7.56
CA MET A 332 -17.08 -2.12 -8.12
C MET A 332 -15.93 -1.33 -8.73
N GLY A 333 -16.21 -0.26 -9.47
CA GLY A 333 -15.20 0.63 -10.04
C GLY A 333 -14.35 1.27 -8.95
N GLY A 334 -14.94 1.65 -7.81
CA GLY A 334 -14.23 2.13 -6.63
C GLY A 334 -13.30 1.08 -6.03
N ILE A 335 -13.77 -0.16 -5.89
CA ILE A 335 -12.95 -1.30 -5.41
C ILE A 335 -11.81 -1.58 -6.40
N ILE A 336 -12.10 -1.67 -7.70
CA ILE A 336 -11.11 -1.88 -8.76
C ILE A 336 -10.08 -0.76 -8.73
N SER A 337 -10.50 0.49 -8.60
CA SER A 337 -9.62 1.65 -8.48
C SER A 337 -8.71 1.53 -7.26
N GLY A 338 -9.27 1.19 -6.10
CA GLY A 338 -8.50 0.94 -4.87
C GLY A 338 -7.49 -0.19 -5.03
N LEU A 339 -7.88 -1.32 -5.64
CA LEU A 339 -6.99 -2.45 -5.92
C LEU A 339 -5.91 -2.08 -6.94
N VAL A 340 -6.26 -1.40 -8.03
CA VAL A 340 -5.29 -0.95 -9.04
C VAL A 340 -4.32 0.06 -8.42
N ILE A 341 -4.78 1.01 -7.59
CA ILE A 341 -3.87 1.89 -6.84
C ILE A 341 -2.98 1.08 -5.91
N HIS A 342 -3.54 0.12 -5.19
CA HIS A 342 -2.81 -0.75 -4.26
C HIS A 342 -1.72 -1.55 -4.98
N TYR A 343 -2.00 -2.13 -6.15
CA TYR A 343 -1.06 -2.95 -6.92
C TYR A 343 -0.12 -2.16 -7.82
N THR A 344 -0.53 -0.99 -8.33
CA THR A 344 0.27 -0.20 -9.30
C THR A 344 0.92 1.04 -8.70
N GLY A 345 0.46 1.51 -7.52
CA GLY A 345 0.83 2.81 -6.95
C GLY A 345 0.42 4.03 -7.80
N ARG A 346 -0.21 3.81 -8.96
CA ARG A 346 -0.50 4.84 -9.97
C ARG A 346 -1.98 5.22 -9.93
N TYR A 347 -2.27 6.35 -9.30
CA TYR A 347 -3.63 6.90 -9.27
C TYR A 347 -3.93 7.83 -10.47
N ASN A 348 -2.91 8.40 -11.13
CA ASN A 348 -3.08 9.32 -12.25
C ASN A 348 -3.74 8.66 -13.48
N ALA A 349 -3.34 7.44 -13.86
CA ALA A 349 -3.94 6.74 -14.99
C ALA A 349 -5.44 6.47 -14.78
N LEU A 350 -5.83 6.20 -13.52
CA LEU A 350 -7.23 6.02 -13.14
C LEU A 350 -8.00 7.34 -13.12
N LEU A 351 -7.35 8.45 -12.75
CA LEU A 351 -7.94 9.78 -12.90
C LEU A 351 -8.26 10.08 -14.38
N TRP A 352 -7.33 9.79 -15.30
CA TRP A 352 -7.56 9.99 -16.74
C TRP A 352 -8.62 9.03 -17.29
N ALA A 353 -8.48 7.73 -17.03
CA ALA A 353 -9.41 6.71 -17.50
C ALA A 353 -10.82 6.94 -16.94
N GLY A 354 -10.92 7.22 -15.65
CA GLY A 354 -12.18 7.54 -14.97
C GLY A 354 -12.82 8.80 -15.56
N ALA A 355 -12.06 9.89 -15.76
CA ALA A 355 -12.58 11.12 -16.37
C ALA A 355 -13.06 10.90 -17.81
N VAL A 356 -12.31 10.15 -18.63
CA VAL A 356 -12.70 9.83 -20.02
C VAL A 356 -13.95 8.96 -20.05
N LEU A 357 -13.99 7.89 -19.27
CA LEU A 357 -15.14 6.98 -19.21
C LEU A 357 -16.39 7.67 -18.65
N MET A 358 -16.25 8.51 -17.62
CA MET A 358 -17.36 9.26 -17.05
C MET A 358 -17.88 10.30 -18.04
N THR A 359 -16.99 11.03 -18.73
CA THR A 359 -17.37 11.98 -19.80
C THR A 359 -18.07 11.27 -20.95
N LEU A 360 -17.55 10.13 -21.40
CA LEU A 360 -18.16 9.31 -22.44
C LEU A 360 -19.53 8.79 -22.00
N GLY A 361 -19.59 8.14 -20.84
CA GLY A 361 -20.80 7.51 -20.32
C GLY A 361 -21.92 8.52 -20.10
N PHE A 362 -21.64 9.63 -19.40
CA PHE A 362 -22.65 10.67 -19.17
C PHE A 362 -22.95 11.46 -20.45
N GLY A 363 -21.97 11.66 -21.33
CA GLY A 363 -22.18 12.25 -22.66
C GLY A 363 -23.06 11.38 -23.57
N LEU A 364 -23.05 10.06 -23.41
CA LEU A 364 -23.95 9.16 -24.11
C LEU A 364 -25.40 9.25 -23.60
N LEU A 365 -25.60 9.63 -22.34
CA LEU A 365 -26.94 9.79 -21.77
C LEU A 365 -27.76 10.90 -22.46
N ILE A 366 -27.09 11.83 -23.15
CA ILE A 366 -27.70 12.86 -23.99
C ILE A 366 -28.62 12.26 -25.08
N ASP A 367 -28.26 11.08 -25.59
CA ASP A 367 -29.02 10.37 -26.62
C ASP A 367 -30.10 9.43 -26.03
N LEU A 368 -30.40 9.55 -24.73
CA LEU A 368 -31.61 8.93 -24.19
C LEU A 368 -32.83 9.60 -24.82
N LYS A 369 -33.83 8.79 -25.14
CA LYS A 369 -35.13 9.16 -25.71
C LYS A 369 -36.22 8.34 -25.02
N SER A 370 -37.46 8.80 -25.09
CA SER A 370 -38.65 8.04 -24.69
C SER A 370 -38.70 6.63 -25.31
N SER A 371 -38.21 6.47 -26.55
CA SER A 371 -38.18 5.20 -27.29
C SER A 371 -36.93 4.34 -27.08
N THR A 372 -35.92 4.81 -26.33
CA THR A 372 -34.65 4.08 -26.16
C THR A 372 -34.83 2.70 -25.51
N GLY A 373 -34.32 1.64 -26.13
CA GLY A 373 -34.39 0.29 -25.57
C GLY A 373 -33.58 0.12 -24.28
N LEU A 374 -33.99 -0.81 -23.42
CA LEU A 374 -33.36 -1.06 -22.11
C LEU A 374 -31.87 -1.41 -22.23
N ALA A 375 -31.46 -2.19 -23.23
CA ALA A 375 -30.06 -2.56 -23.43
C ALA A 375 -29.15 -1.32 -23.60
N LYS A 376 -29.61 -0.33 -24.36
CA LYS A 376 -28.86 0.92 -24.61
C LYS A 376 -28.74 1.76 -23.33
N ILE A 377 -29.81 1.85 -22.54
CA ILE A 377 -29.82 2.49 -21.22
C ILE A 377 -28.81 1.81 -20.28
N MET A 378 -28.78 0.47 -20.26
CA MET A 378 -27.86 -0.28 -19.40
C MET A 378 -26.40 -0.08 -19.80
N ILE A 379 -26.08 -0.13 -21.10
CA ILE A 379 -24.70 0.10 -21.59
C ILE A 379 -24.19 1.49 -21.22
N TYR A 380 -25.03 2.52 -21.37
CA TYR A 380 -24.63 3.89 -21.04
C TYR A 380 -24.38 4.05 -19.54
N GLN A 381 -25.24 3.47 -18.70
CA GLN A 381 -25.04 3.44 -17.25
C GLN A 381 -23.77 2.68 -16.87
N ILE A 382 -23.47 1.53 -17.50
CA ILE A 382 -22.26 0.73 -17.23
C ILE A 382 -20.99 1.58 -17.46
N ILE A 383 -20.90 2.27 -18.61
CA ILE A 383 -19.73 3.08 -18.96
C ILE A 383 -19.56 4.25 -17.99
N GLY A 384 -20.66 4.97 -17.72
CA GLY A 384 -20.66 6.11 -16.80
C GLY A 384 -20.33 5.72 -15.36
N ALA A 385 -20.93 4.62 -14.88
CA ALA A 385 -20.73 4.11 -13.53
C ALA A 385 -19.30 3.60 -13.30
N LEU A 386 -18.72 2.86 -14.25
CA LEU A 386 -17.32 2.43 -14.15
C LEU A 386 -16.38 3.65 -14.14
N GLY A 387 -16.63 4.65 -14.99
CA GLY A 387 -15.87 5.90 -14.99
C GLY A 387 -15.95 6.65 -13.66
N SER A 388 -17.17 6.81 -13.12
CA SER A 388 -17.39 7.44 -11.82
C SER A 388 -16.71 6.66 -10.68
N GLY A 389 -16.90 5.34 -10.64
CA GLY A 389 -16.29 4.47 -9.65
C GLY A 389 -14.76 4.56 -9.64
N LEU A 390 -14.14 4.64 -10.82
CA LEU A 390 -12.70 4.81 -10.92
C LEU A 390 -12.18 6.10 -10.27
N LEU A 391 -13.01 7.15 -10.16
CA LEU A 391 -12.66 8.47 -9.60
C LEU A 391 -12.96 8.62 -8.09
N ILE A 392 -13.57 7.63 -7.43
CA ILE A 392 -13.92 7.73 -6.00
C ILE A 392 -12.66 7.82 -5.11
N GLN A 393 -11.75 6.85 -5.24
CA GLN A 393 -10.55 6.75 -4.40
C GLN A 393 -9.35 7.61 -4.85
N PRO A 394 -9.02 7.75 -6.15
CA PRO A 394 -7.78 8.42 -6.57
C PRO A 394 -7.60 9.86 -6.09
N PRO A 395 -8.61 10.76 -6.09
CA PRO A 395 -8.44 12.13 -5.58
C PRO A 395 -8.13 12.17 -4.08
N LEU A 396 -8.66 11.21 -3.31
CA LEU A 396 -8.36 11.07 -1.88
C LEU A 396 -6.92 10.60 -1.66
N VAL A 397 -6.49 9.58 -2.40
CA VAL A 397 -5.09 9.12 -2.33
C VAL A 397 -4.14 10.24 -2.78
N ALA A 398 -4.50 10.99 -3.83
CA ALA A 398 -3.71 12.11 -4.34
C ALA A 398 -3.53 13.22 -3.28
N ILE A 399 -4.59 13.59 -2.55
CA ILE A 399 -4.45 14.63 -1.53
C ILE A 399 -3.66 14.14 -0.31
N GLN A 400 -3.85 12.88 0.10
CA GLN A 400 -3.14 12.29 1.24
C GLN A 400 -1.65 12.09 0.96
N ALA A 401 -1.28 11.78 -0.28
CA ALA A 401 0.12 11.62 -0.70
C ALA A 401 0.91 12.94 -0.77
N ASN A 402 0.22 14.08 -0.83
CA ASN A 402 0.81 15.40 -1.06
C ASN A 402 0.74 16.32 0.19
N VAL A 403 0.37 15.78 1.34
CA VAL A 403 0.33 16.49 2.63
C VAL A 403 1.06 15.68 3.70
N SER A 404 1.57 16.34 4.73
CA SER A 404 2.23 15.66 5.84
C SER A 404 1.24 14.80 6.65
N GLN A 405 1.73 13.78 7.38
CA GLN A 405 0.90 12.90 8.21
C GLN A 405 0.05 13.67 9.25
N GLN A 406 0.55 14.82 9.72
CA GLN A 406 -0.15 15.69 10.67
C GLN A 406 -1.30 16.46 10.01
N GLU A 407 -1.23 16.68 8.69
CA GLU A 407 -2.22 17.42 7.90
C GLU A 407 -3.19 16.51 7.15
N THR A 408 -2.93 15.19 7.08
CA THR A 408 -3.75 14.21 6.34
C THR A 408 -5.22 14.24 6.73
N ALA A 409 -5.53 14.32 8.03
CA ALA A 409 -6.92 14.36 8.51
C ALA A 409 -7.65 15.62 8.01
N THR A 410 -6.98 16.77 8.11
CA THR A 410 -7.56 18.07 7.73
C THR A 410 -7.67 18.24 6.21
N ALA A 411 -6.70 17.74 5.45
CA ALA A 411 -6.76 17.68 3.99
C ALA A 411 -7.87 16.74 3.50
N THR A 412 -8.03 15.56 4.12
CA THR A 412 -9.12 14.63 3.83
C THR A 412 -10.49 15.26 4.11
N SER A 413 -10.63 15.96 5.24
CA SER A 413 -11.84 16.73 5.57
C SER A 413 -12.14 17.82 4.52
N THR A 414 -11.11 18.54 4.09
CA THR A 414 -11.22 19.57 3.03
C THR A 414 -11.74 18.99 1.72
N LEU A 415 -11.17 17.87 1.25
CA LEU A 415 -11.65 17.19 0.03
C LEU A 415 -13.10 16.72 0.19
N THR A 416 -13.45 16.15 1.35
CA THR A 416 -14.80 15.63 1.63
C THR A 416 -15.83 16.76 1.64
N PHE A 417 -15.51 17.89 2.26
CA PHE A 417 -16.35 19.10 2.24
C PHE A 417 -16.55 19.62 0.81
N MET A 418 -15.47 19.71 0.02
CA MET A 418 -15.55 20.19 -1.37
C MET A 418 -16.39 19.25 -2.26
N ARG A 419 -16.30 17.94 -2.02
CA ARG A 419 -17.17 16.94 -2.68
C ARG A 419 -18.64 17.13 -2.30
N GLY A 420 -18.95 17.24 -1.01
CA GLY A 420 -20.32 17.47 -0.54
C GLY A 420 -20.92 18.77 -1.09
N LEU A 421 -20.13 19.85 -1.12
CA LEU A 421 -20.52 21.12 -1.71
C LEU A 421 -20.89 20.94 -3.19
N ALA A 422 -20.05 20.24 -3.95
CA ALA A 422 -20.27 19.98 -5.35
C ALA A 422 -21.50 19.07 -5.62
N GLN A 423 -21.74 18.07 -4.78
CA GLN A 423 -22.96 17.24 -4.85
C GLN A 423 -24.22 18.08 -4.65
N ALA A 424 -24.23 18.96 -3.64
CA ALA A 424 -25.36 19.83 -3.39
C ALA A 424 -25.63 20.77 -4.58
N VAL A 425 -24.58 21.39 -5.15
CA VAL A 425 -24.70 22.22 -6.35
C VAL A 425 -25.26 21.42 -7.53
N SER A 426 -24.86 20.15 -7.70
CA SER A 426 -25.34 19.28 -8.78
C SER A 426 -26.84 19.04 -8.73
N ILE A 427 -27.38 18.70 -7.55
CA ILE A 427 -28.81 18.51 -7.35
C ILE A 427 -29.57 19.80 -7.70
N VAL A 428 -29.10 20.93 -7.20
CA VAL A 428 -29.72 22.25 -7.43
C VAL A 428 -29.71 22.65 -8.90
N ILE A 429 -28.53 22.61 -9.55
CA ILE A 429 -28.38 23.00 -10.95
C ILE A 429 -29.19 22.08 -11.86
N GLY A 430 -29.20 20.77 -11.62
CA GLY A 430 -30.01 19.84 -12.41
C GLY A 430 -31.51 20.20 -12.37
N GLY A 431 -31.98 20.68 -11.22
CA GLY A 431 -33.37 21.08 -11.02
C GLY A 431 -33.71 22.36 -11.78
N VAL A 432 -32.84 23.36 -11.65
CA VAL A 432 -32.91 24.63 -12.39
C VAL A 432 -32.90 24.40 -13.90
N VAL A 433 -31.99 23.55 -14.39
CA VAL A 433 -31.84 23.25 -15.83
C VAL A 433 -33.08 22.53 -16.34
N PHE A 434 -33.57 21.53 -15.61
CA PHE A 434 -34.79 20.81 -15.96
C PHE A 434 -35.98 21.78 -16.10
N GLN A 435 -36.19 22.63 -15.09
CA GLN A 435 -37.29 23.59 -15.06
C GLN A 435 -37.19 24.63 -16.18
N SER A 436 -36.00 25.23 -16.34
CA SER A 436 -35.75 26.25 -17.37
C SER A 436 -35.97 25.70 -18.77
N SER A 437 -35.61 24.45 -19.00
CA SER A 437 -35.77 23.86 -20.32
C SER A 437 -37.22 23.45 -20.62
N MET A 438 -37.99 23.04 -19.60
CA MET A 438 -39.43 22.81 -19.75
C MET A 438 -40.16 24.11 -20.14
N ASN A 439 -39.76 25.26 -19.55
CA ASN A 439 -40.25 26.57 -19.97
C ASN A 439 -39.91 26.89 -21.44
N LEU A 440 -38.70 26.56 -21.90
CA LEU A 440 -38.29 26.79 -23.29
C LEU A 440 -39.05 25.91 -24.30
N LYS A 441 -39.55 24.75 -23.87
CA LYS A 441 -40.32 23.83 -24.72
C LYS A 441 -41.83 24.07 -24.72
N GLN A 442 -42.28 25.07 -23.98
CA GLN A 442 -43.70 25.40 -23.86
C GLN A 442 -44.34 25.70 -25.22
N SER A 443 -43.70 26.53 -26.05
CA SER A 443 -44.20 26.85 -27.40
C SER A 443 -44.27 25.62 -28.31
N ASP A 444 -43.28 24.72 -28.21
CA ASP A 444 -43.22 23.49 -28.99
C ASP A 444 -44.36 22.52 -28.59
N LEU A 445 -44.69 22.46 -27.29
CA LEU A 445 -45.79 21.64 -26.76
C LEU A 445 -47.17 22.17 -27.16
N VAL A 446 -47.38 23.49 -27.16
CA VAL A 446 -48.61 24.10 -27.70
C VAL A 446 -48.72 23.82 -29.21
N ASN A 447 -47.62 23.97 -29.96
CA ASN A 447 -47.59 23.69 -31.39
C ASN A 447 -47.82 22.20 -31.72
N ALA A 448 -47.47 21.30 -30.81
CA ALA A 448 -47.73 19.86 -30.90
C ALA A 448 -49.18 19.47 -30.54
N GLY A 449 -50.04 20.44 -30.21
CA GLY A 449 -51.48 20.23 -30.00
C GLY A 449 -51.91 20.00 -28.55
N LEU A 450 -51.04 20.22 -27.56
CA LEU A 450 -51.46 20.22 -26.16
C LEU A 450 -52.27 21.47 -25.81
N ALA A 451 -53.28 21.29 -24.97
CA ALA A 451 -54.12 22.39 -24.49
C ALA A 451 -53.28 23.39 -23.66
N PRO A 452 -53.42 24.72 -23.86
CA PRO A 452 -52.57 25.74 -23.21
C PRO A 452 -52.57 25.71 -21.68
N ASP A 453 -53.69 25.30 -21.07
CA ASP A 453 -53.87 25.07 -19.63
C ASP A 453 -53.04 23.89 -19.13
N MET A 454 -52.99 22.79 -19.91
CA MET A 454 -52.11 21.65 -19.64
C MET A 454 -50.65 22.05 -19.83
N VAL A 455 -50.33 22.80 -20.89
CA VAL A 455 -48.97 23.33 -21.14
C VAL A 455 -48.50 24.29 -20.04
N ALA A 456 -49.40 25.06 -19.43
CA ALA A 456 -49.07 25.88 -18.26
C ALA A 456 -48.61 25.04 -17.06
N THR A 457 -49.15 23.82 -16.87
CA THR A 457 -48.68 22.88 -15.82
C THR A 457 -47.31 22.25 -16.13
N PHE A 458 -46.84 22.35 -17.38
CA PHE A 458 -45.47 21.98 -17.77
C PHE A 458 -44.48 23.14 -17.59
N SER A 459 -44.91 24.31 -17.11
CA SER A 459 -44.09 25.50 -16.92
C SER A 459 -43.96 25.90 -15.44
N GLY A 460 -42.89 26.60 -15.10
CA GLY A 460 -42.67 27.12 -13.75
C GLY A 460 -42.51 26.02 -12.70
N GLN A 461 -43.02 26.23 -11.50
CA GLN A 461 -42.85 25.31 -10.37
C GLN A 461 -43.42 23.92 -10.68
N ASP A 462 -44.43 23.79 -11.55
CA ASP A 462 -45.21 22.56 -11.75
C ASP A 462 -44.54 21.46 -12.62
N ALA A 463 -43.47 21.81 -13.33
CA ALA A 463 -42.85 20.96 -14.36
C ALA A 463 -42.26 19.63 -13.83
N GLN A 464 -41.87 19.54 -12.55
CA GLN A 464 -41.29 18.33 -11.96
C GLN A 464 -42.33 17.38 -11.34
N GLY A 465 -43.59 17.83 -11.20
CA GLY A 465 -44.69 17.07 -10.59
C GLY A 465 -45.42 16.12 -11.55
N LEU A 466 -44.84 15.84 -12.73
CA LEU A 466 -45.51 15.33 -13.94
C LEU A 466 -46.08 13.91 -13.90
N SER A 467 -46.12 13.27 -12.74
CA SER A 467 -46.98 12.09 -12.54
C SER A 467 -48.49 12.38 -12.69
N ARG A 468 -48.88 13.66 -12.85
CA ARG A 468 -50.28 14.10 -12.95
C ARG A 468 -50.96 13.90 -14.31
N VAL A 469 -50.25 13.82 -15.43
CA VAL A 469 -50.88 14.01 -16.77
C VAL A 469 -50.85 12.76 -17.66
N ILE A 470 -49.85 11.89 -17.51
CA ILE A 470 -49.59 10.81 -18.47
C ILE A 470 -50.60 9.62 -18.41
N PRO A 471 -51.29 9.29 -17.29
CA PRO A 471 -52.11 8.07 -17.28
C PRO A 471 -53.43 8.14 -18.06
N GLU A 472 -53.97 9.33 -18.38
CA GLU A 472 -55.38 9.43 -18.76
C GLU A 472 -55.68 9.62 -20.26
N ARG A 473 -54.72 9.94 -21.13
CA ARG A 473 -54.99 10.03 -22.59
C ARG A 473 -53.82 9.56 -23.46
N ASP A 474 -54.10 8.49 -24.20
CA ASP A 474 -53.44 7.94 -25.39
C ASP A 474 -51.88 7.92 -25.42
N PRO A 475 -51.24 6.74 -25.21
CA PRO A 475 -49.79 6.61 -25.06
C PRO A 475 -48.98 6.79 -26.37
N VAL A 476 -49.64 6.95 -27.53
CA VAL A 476 -48.99 6.86 -28.85
C VAL A 476 -48.41 8.20 -29.33
N HIS A 477 -48.89 9.35 -28.87
CA HIS A 477 -48.43 10.67 -29.38
C HIS A 477 -47.46 11.45 -28.48
N PHE A 478 -47.34 11.11 -27.19
CA PHE A 478 -46.37 11.77 -26.29
C PHE A 478 -44.94 11.24 -26.41
N GLY A 479 -44.74 10.11 -27.10
CA GLY A 479 -43.43 9.50 -27.32
C GLY A 479 -42.55 10.24 -28.33
N GLU A 480 -43.07 11.20 -29.08
CA GLU A 480 -42.38 11.79 -30.24
C GLU A 480 -41.82 13.20 -30.02
N THR A 481 -41.93 13.81 -28.83
CA THR A 481 -41.32 15.12 -28.60
C THR A 481 -39.85 14.96 -28.19
N PRO A 482 -38.85 15.30 -29.03
CA PRO A 482 -37.43 14.98 -28.79
C PRO A 482 -36.78 15.80 -27.66
N GLY A 483 -37.54 16.67 -26.99
CA GLY A 483 -37.04 17.65 -26.02
C GLY A 483 -36.88 17.11 -24.60
N LEU A 484 -37.82 16.30 -24.10
CA LEU A 484 -37.86 15.92 -22.68
C LEU A 484 -36.66 15.09 -22.23
N SER A 485 -36.09 14.30 -23.14
CA SER A 485 -34.91 13.48 -22.86
C SER A 485 -33.59 14.21 -23.07
N TRP A 486 -33.58 15.24 -23.93
CA TRP A 486 -32.46 16.19 -24.10
C TRP A 486 -32.26 17.06 -22.85
N ILE A 487 -33.36 17.44 -22.20
CA ILE A 487 -33.39 18.32 -21.02
C ILE A 487 -32.80 17.68 -19.76
N LEU A 488 -32.90 16.36 -19.64
CA LEU A 488 -32.52 15.62 -18.43
C LEU A 488 -31.00 15.37 -18.32
N MET A 489 -30.22 15.60 -19.39
CA MET A 489 -28.83 15.10 -19.47
C MET A 489 -27.75 16.10 -19.92
N THR A 490 -28.08 17.30 -20.41
CA THR A 490 -27.08 18.22 -21.02
C THR A 490 -26.93 19.61 -20.40
N GLY A 491 -26.91 19.72 -19.08
CA GLY A 491 -26.66 21.00 -18.42
C GLY A 491 -25.29 21.66 -18.71
N TYR A 492 -24.41 21.10 -19.53
CA TYR A 492 -23.06 21.65 -19.78
C TYR A 492 -22.58 21.48 -21.23
N TYR A 493 -22.72 22.53 -22.07
CA TYR A 493 -21.61 23.10 -22.88
C TYR A 493 -22.04 24.37 -23.64
N PRO A 494 -21.28 25.49 -23.55
CA PRO A 494 -21.40 26.60 -24.49
C PRO A 494 -20.70 26.28 -25.81
N ARG A 495 -21.33 26.62 -26.94
CA ARG A 495 -20.80 26.48 -28.30
C ARG A 495 -19.48 27.24 -28.49
N SER A 496 -18.36 26.53 -28.57
CA SER A 496 -17.17 26.97 -29.35
C SER A 496 -16.02 25.95 -29.28
N ALA A 497 -15.80 25.19 -30.35
CA ALA A 497 -14.48 24.83 -30.90
C ALA A 497 -14.66 23.80 -32.04
N ALA A 498 -14.28 24.21 -33.24
CA ALA A 498 -14.15 23.36 -34.42
C ALA A 498 -12.97 22.37 -34.26
N ILE A 499 -13.01 21.22 -34.94
CA ILE A 499 -11.88 20.60 -35.69
C ILE A 499 -12.35 19.31 -36.42
N ILE A 500 -12.32 19.40 -37.76
CA ILE A 500 -11.91 18.46 -38.85
C ILE A 500 -12.59 17.06 -38.99
N PRO A 501 -13.12 16.71 -40.20
CA PRO A 501 -13.68 15.39 -40.50
C PRO A 501 -12.63 14.40 -41.08
N VAL A 502 -12.73 13.12 -40.72
CA VAL A 502 -12.04 11.99 -41.37
C VAL A 502 -13.10 11.14 -42.09
N PRO A 503 -12.91 10.74 -43.38
CA PRO A 503 -13.95 10.07 -44.17
C PRO A 503 -14.07 8.56 -43.87
N PRO A 504 -15.17 7.91 -44.28
CA PRO A 504 -15.46 6.51 -43.94
C PRO A 504 -14.75 5.53 -44.87
N ILE A 505 -14.28 4.41 -44.32
CA ILE A 505 -13.75 3.27 -45.09
C ILE A 505 -14.90 2.28 -45.35
N GLU A 506 -15.12 2.01 -46.63
CA GLU A 506 -16.09 1.04 -47.16
C GLU A 506 -15.70 -0.41 -46.86
N LYS A 507 -16.73 -1.24 -46.74
CA LYS A 507 -16.65 -2.71 -46.72
C LYS A 507 -16.28 -3.24 -48.11
N THR A 508 -15.39 -4.22 -48.16
CA THR A 508 -15.37 -5.24 -49.23
C THR A 508 -15.02 -6.62 -48.67
N GLU A 509 -15.61 -7.61 -49.33
CA GLU A 509 -15.80 -9.01 -48.95
C GLU A 509 -14.62 -9.93 -49.28
N ASN A 510 -14.78 -11.18 -48.82
CA ASN A 510 -14.16 -12.45 -49.25
C ASN A 510 -12.80 -12.77 -48.66
N SER A 511 -12.75 -13.65 -47.64
CA SER A 511 -12.84 -15.12 -47.74
C SER A 511 -11.62 -15.73 -48.44
N GLN A 512 -10.69 -16.23 -47.63
CA GLN A 512 -9.88 -17.45 -47.82
C GLN A 512 -8.56 -17.29 -47.06
N LEU A 513 -8.53 -17.85 -45.84
CA LEU A 513 -7.35 -18.41 -45.17
C LEU A 513 -7.81 -19.00 -43.83
N SER A 514 -8.69 -20.01 -43.92
CA SER A 514 -9.02 -20.91 -42.83
C SER A 514 -8.29 -22.23 -43.07
N GLU A 515 -7.01 -22.30 -42.69
CA GLU A 515 -6.36 -23.56 -42.33
C GLU A 515 -4.97 -23.29 -41.73
N LYS A 516 -4.69 -23.97 -40.62
CA LYS A 516 -3.46 -23.96 -39.80
C LYS A 516 -3.32 -22.84 -38.77
N LEU A 517 -4.12 -22.95 -37.72
CA LEU A 517 -3.61 -22.78 -36.36
C LEU A 517 -4.21 -23.90 -35.51
N GLU A 518 -3.42 -24.96 -35.32
CA GLU A 518 -3.75 -26.08 -34.44
C GLU A 518 -3.89 -25.55 -33.01
N LEU A 519 -5.13 -25.43 -32.56
CA LEU A 519 -5.48 -25.38 -31.15
C LEU A 519 -5.33 -26.79 -30.57
N HIS A 520 -4.23 -27.03 -29.85
CA HIS A 520 -4.10 -28.10 -28.88
C HIS A 520 -3.08 -27.71 -27.79
N PRO A 521 -3.29 -28.10 -26.52
CA PRO A 521 -4.50 -27.85 -25.74
C PRO A 521 -4.18 -27.15 -24.40
N PHE A 522 -5.16 -26.41 -23.89
CA PHE A 522 -5.23 -25.84 -22.53
C PHE A 522 -5.19 -26.88 -21.38
N SER A 523 -4.76 -28.12 -21.63
CA SER A 523 -4.72 -29.23 -20.66
C SER A 523 -3.37 -29.44 -19.97
N ILE A 524 -2.31 -28.70 -20.36
CA ILE A 524 -0.98 -28.81 -19.71
C ILE A 524 -0.82 -27.84 -18.53
N ILE A 525 -1.68 -26.81 -18.43
CA ILE A 525 -1.57 -25.79 -17.36
C ILE A 525 -2.37 -26.16 -16.10
N PHE A 526 -3.34 -27.08 -16.19
CA PHE A 526 -4.11 -27.55 -15.02
C PHE A 526 -3.55 -28.79 -14.32
N SER A 527 -2.55 -29.49 -14.88
CA SER A 527 -1.96 -30.69 -14.25
C SER A 527 -0.81 -30.41 -13.27
N LYS A 528 -0.44 -29.14 -13.08
CA LYS A 528 0.55 -28.69 -12.08
C LYS A 528 -0.07 -27.82 -10.97
N MET A 529 -1.38 -27.90 -10.76
CA MET A 529 -1.94 -27.65 -9.44
C MET A 529 -1.57 -28.86 -8.57
N ALA A 530 -0.32 -28.85 -8.12
CA ALA A 530 0.18 -29.79 -7.14
C ALA A 530 -0.78 -29.73 -5.94
N SER A 531 -1.28 -30.90 -5.58
CA SER A 531 -1.87 -31.21 -4.29
C SER A 531 -1.24 -30.38 -3.18
N TYR A 532 -2.04 -29.85 -2.27
CA TYR A 532 -1.57 -29.45 -0.95
C TYR A 532 -0.92 -30.67 -0.28
N SER A 533 0.36 -30.88 -0.56
CA SER A 533 1.18 -31.84 0.15
C SER A 533 1.45 -31.22 1.51
N GLN A 534 1.23 -31.99 2.57
CA GLN A 534 2.01 -31.81 3.78
C GLN A 534 3.49 -31.60 3.39
N PRO A 535 4.27 -30.81 4.15
CA PRO A 535 5.69 -30.63 3.83
C PRO A 535 6.29 -31.99 3.50
N PRO A 536 7.00 -32.13 2.35
CA PRO A 536 7.52 -33.41 1.91
C PRO A 536 8.24 -34.07 3.08
N LYS A 537 8.08 -35.39 3.23
CA LYS A 537 8.82 -36.12 4.27
C LYS A 537 10.30 -35.76 4.11
N PRO A 538 10.97 -35.24 5.16
CA PRO A 538 12.35 -34.82 5.04
C PRO A 538 13.18 -36.02 4.56
N LEU A 539 14.06 -35.78 3.59
CA LEU A 539 15.08 -36.74 3.15
C LEU A 539 16.40 -36.35 3.83
N PRO A 540 16.60 -36.68 5.12
CA PRO A 540 17.81 -36.32 5.84
C PRO A 540 19.04 -36.89 5.16
N LEU A 541 20.17 -36.22 5.38
CA LEU A 541 21.45 -36.78 5.00
C LEU A 541 21.65 -38.10 5.76
N LYS A 542 22.03 -39.14 5.03
CA LYS A 542 22.34 -40.43 5.63
C LYS A 542 23.74 -40.38 6.20
N ILE A 543 23.85 -40.03 7.47
CA ILE A 543 25.14 -39.96 8.16
C ILE A 543 25.12 -40.77 9.44
N SER A 544 26.31 -41.14 9.91
CA SER A 544 26.51 -41.70 11.24
C SER A 544 27.36 -40.69 12.01
N SER A 545 26.71 -39.93 12.91
CA SER A 545 27.39 -38.98 13.77
C SER A 545 27.42 -39.52 15.19
N PRO A 546 28.60 -39.51 15.87
CA PRO A 546 28.70 -39.90 17.27
C PRO A 546 27.90 -38.98 18.20
N ASN A 547 27.62 -37.74 17.79
CA ASN A 547 26.97 -36.73 18.61
C ASN A 547 25.57 -36.44 18.03
N GLY A 548 24.49 -36.82 18.72
CA GLY A 548 23.14 -36.34 18.37
C GLY A 548 22.26 -37.20 17.46
N GLY A 549 22.61 -38.47 17.21
CA GLY A 549 21.70 -39.47 16.63
C GLY A 549 21.48 -39.32 15.11
N ASP A 550 22.52 -39.57 14.32
CA ASP A 550 22.51 -39.58 12.85
C ASP A 550 22.15 -38.23 12.19
N ARG A 551 22.42 -37.11 12.86
CA ARG A 551 22.20 -35.74 12.36
C ARG A 551 23.52 -34.99 12.15
N PRO A 552 23.66 -34.17 11.09
CA PRO A 552 24.91 -33.48 10.79
C PRO A 552 25.20 -32.34 11.76
N ASN A 553 26.49 -32.10 11.98
CA ASN A 553 27.00 -30.84 12.52
C ASN A 553 27.14 -29.80 11.41
N TYR A 554 27.24 -28.52 11.77
CA TYR A 554 27.39 -27.44 10.79
C TYR A 554 28.54 -26.50 11.14
N VAL A 555 29.36 -26.18 10.14
CA VAL A 555 30.32 -25.07 10.17
C VAL A 555 29.90 -24.07 9.11
N ILE A 556 29.50 -22.87 9.53
CA ILE A 556 29.04 -21.80 8.63
C ILE A 556 30.05 -20.67 8.68
N PHE A 557 30.78 -20.50 7.58
CA PHE A 557 31.79 -19.45 7.39
C PHE A 557 31.24 -18.38 6.46
N MET A 558 30.86 -17.23 7.02
CA MET A 558 30.11 -16.19 6.30
C MET A 558 30.86 -14.85 6.31
N PRO A 559 31.74 -14.59 5.32
CA PRO A 559 32.26 -13.25 5.04
C PRO A 559 31.14 -12.26 4.67
N ASP A 560 31.44 -10.97 4.76
CA ASP A 560 30.55 -9.89 4.31
C ASP A 560 31.14 -9.18 3.10
N GLN A 561 30.27 -8.79 2.16
CA GLN A 561 30.66 -8.01 1.00
C GLN A 561 31.60 -8.76 0.04
N LEU A 562 31.52 -10.09 -0.03
CA LEU A 562 32.36 -10.92 -0.91
C LEU A 562 31.73 -11.09 -2.30
N ARG A 563 32.36 -10.51 -3.32
CA ARG A 563 31.87 -10.56 -4.70
C ARG A 563 32.04 -11.97 -5.31
N TYR A 564 31.00 -12.51 -5.96
CA TYR A 564 31.04 -13.85 -6.59
C TYR A 564 32.29 -14.07 -7.47
N ASN A 565 32.60 -13.15 -8.37
CA ASN A 565 33.74 -13.26 -9.30
C ASN A 565 35.08 -12.77 -8.71
N SER A 566 35.24 -12.87 -7.39
CA SER A 566 36.50 -12.58 -6.68
C SER A 566 37.02 -13.81 -5.93
N LEU A 567 36.86 -15.00 -6.51
CA LEU A 567 37.46 -16.25 -6.04
C LEU A 567 38.08 -17.00 -7.22
N GLY A 568 39.14 -17.76 -7.00
CA GLY A 568 39.79 -18.55 -8.05
C GLY A 568 38.80 -19.53 -8.70
N CYS A 569 38.00 -20.20 -7.89
CA CYS A 569 37.01 -21.20 -8.32
C CYS A 569 35.78 -20.65 -9.06
N THR A 570 35.58 -19.33 -9.09
CA THR A 570 34.46 -18.69 -9.79
C THR A 570 34.90 -17.84 -10.98
N THR A 571 36.20 -17.70 -11.20
CA THR A 571 36.80 -16.83 -12.23
C THR A 571 37.57 -17.60 -13.32
N ASP A 572 37.47 -18.94 -13.34
CA ASP A 572 38.18 -19.84 -14.25
C ASP A 572 39.70 -19.55 -14.34
N GLY A 573 40.29 -19.03 -13.26
CA GLY A 573 41.71 -18.67 -13.18
C GLY A 573 42.10 -17.34 -13.87
N ASN A 574 41.18 -16.65 -14.54
CA ASN A 574 41.47 -15.44 -15.33
C ASN A 574 41.60 -14.16 -14.51
N ALA A 575 41.17 -14.14 -13.24
CA ALA A 575 41.18 -12.93 -12.42
C ALA A 575 42.51 -12.66 -11.69
N GLY A 576 43.41 -13.64 -11.62
CA GLY A 576 44.69 -13.51 -10.92
C GLY A 576 44.59 -13.43 -9.39
N ILE A 577 43.44 -13.76 -8.79
CA ILE A 577 43.26 -13.86 -7.34
C ILE A 577 43.80 -15.20 -6.79
N ASN A 578 44.38 -15.17 -5.59
CA ASN A 578 44.94 -16.34 -4.91
C ASN A 578 44.04 -16.77 -3.73
N THR A 579 43.22 -17.81 -3.94
CA THR A 579 42.32 -18.39 -2.92
C THR A 579 42.44 -19.92 -2.86
N PRO A 580 43.63 -20.47 -2.58
CA PRO A 580 43.91 -21.89 -2.71
C PRO A 580 43.07 -22.78 -1.77
N ASN A 581 42.70 -22.29 -0.59
CA ASN A 581 41.93 -23.08 0.38
C ASN A 581 40.46 -23.17 -0.02
N ILE A 582 39.85 -22.07 -0.46
CA ILE A 582 38.49 -22.04 -0.99
C ILE A 582 38.41 -22.85 -2.30
N ASP A 583 39.43 -22.78 -3.15
CA ASP A 583 39.50 -23.59 -4.37
C ASP A 583 39.69 -25.10 -4.08
N ALA A 584 40.41 -25.44 -3.01
CA ALA A 584 40.47 -26.82 -2.51
C ALA A 584 39.12 -27.26 -1.92
N PHE A 585 38.46 -26.41 -1.14
CA PHE A 585 37.14 -26.65 -0.58
C PHE A 585 36.09 -26.88 -1.66
N ARG A 586 36.11 -26.05 -2.71
CA ARG A 586 35.30 -26.22 -3.92
C ARG A 586 35.42 -27.63 -4.48
N ARG A 587 36.64 -28.16 -4.65
CA ARG A 587 36.88 -29.50 -5.21
C ARG A 587 36.32 -30.61 -4.32
N ARG A 588 36.28 -30.38 -3.01
CA ARG A 588 35.70 -31.29 -2.00
C ARG A 588 34.19 -31.12 -1.81
N GLY A 589 33.54 -30.26 -2.59
CA GLY A 589 32.14 -29.92 -2.38
C GLY A 589 31.37 -29.61 -3.66
N THR A 590 30.24 -28.94 -3.46
CA THR A 590 29.33 -28.51 -4.52
C THR A 590 29.30 -26.99 -4.60
N LEU A 591 29.58 -26.43 -5.79
CA LEU A 591 29.44 -25.00 -6.08
C LEU A 591 28.13 -24.72 -6.80
N TYR A 592 27.49 -23.64 -6.40
CA TYR A 592 26.30 -23.11 -7.04
C TYR A 592 26.69 -21.91 -7.89
N THR A 593 26.49 -22.00 -9.20
CA THR A 593 26.88 -20.92 -10.12
C THR A 593 25.80 -19.86 -10.28
N ASN A 594 24.53 -20.20 -10.01
CA ASN A 594 23.37 -19.31 -10.09
C ASN A 594 22.64 -19.22 -8.74
N CYS A 595 23.36 -18.84 -7.68
CA CYS A 595 22.79 -18.56 -6.37
C CYS A 595 22.70 -17.05 -6.12
N PHE A 596 21.58 -16.59 -5.59
CA PHE A 596 21.31 -15.16 -5.39
C PHE A 596 20.77 -14.86 -4.00
N THR A 597 21.33 -13.82 -3.37
CA THR A 597 20.75 -13.22 -2.16
C THR A 597 19.55 -12.35 -2.51
N GLN A 598 18.67 -12.14 -1.53
CA GLN A 598 17.40 -11.45 -1.70
C GLN A 598 17.49 -9.94 -1.51
N ALA A 599 18.62 -9.44 -1.00
CA ALA A 599 18.90 -8.01 -0.90
C ALA A 599 20.41 -7.75 -0.99
N SER A 600 20.80 -6.55 -1.43
CA SER A 600 22.19 -6.16 -1.62
C SER A 600 22.82 -5.43 -0.42
N VAL A 601 22.13 -5.41 0.72
CA VAL A 601 22.56 -4.73 1.95
C VAL A 601 22.46 -5.70 3.13
N CYS A 602 23.45 -5.62 4.04
CA CYS A 602 23.72 -6.60 5.11
C CYS A 602 22.46 -7.09 5.83
N SER A 603 21.77 -6.22 6.58
CA SER A 603 20.68 -6.64 7.45
C SER A 603 19.52 -7.25 6.69
N GLN A 604 19.12 -6.66 5.56
CA GLN A 604 18.03 -7.16 4.74
C GLN A 604 18.36 -8.56 4.19
N SER A 605 19.58 -8.74 3.70
CA SER A 605 20.07 -10.01 3.19
C SER A 605 20.10 -11.09 4.27
N ARG A 606 20.74 -10.79 5.42
CA ARG A 606 20.87 -11.69 6.58
C ARG A 606 19.52 -12.10 7.15
N CYS A 607 18.61 -11.14 7.31
CA CYS A 607 17.25 -11.43 7.77
C CYS A 607 16.53 -12.36 6.79
N SER A 608 16.66 -12.12 5.49
CA SER A 608 16.02 -12.94 4.47
C SER A 608 16.54 -14.38 4.45
N MET A 609 17.85 -14.58 4.42
CA MET A 609 18.46 -15.92 4.37
C MET A 609 18.18 -16.76 5.62
N PHE A 610 18.14 -16.15 6.81
CA PHE A 610 17.96 -16.90 8.07
C PHE A 610 16.51 -17.10 8.47
N THR A 611 15.59 -16.31 7.93
CA THR A 611 14.13 -16.53 8.08
C THR A 611 13.53 -17.34 6.92
N GLY A 612 14.25 -17.45 5.79
CA GLY A 612 13.76 -18.07 4.57
C GLY A 612 12.67 -17.25 3.88
N CYS A 613 12.49 -15.99 4.27
CA CYS A 613 11.44 -15.10 3.78
C CYS A 613 12.03 -13.99 2.92
N TYR A 614 11.35 -13.59 1.85
CA TYR A 614 11.76 -12.40 1.10
C TYR A 614 11.62 -11.12 1.96
N PRO A 615 12.48 -10.09 1.79
CA PRO A 615 12.43 -8.84 2.56
C PRO A 615 11.05 -8.18 2.69
N HIS A 616 10.19 -8.23 1.66
CA HIS A 616 8.85 -7.66 1.69
C HIS A 616 7.85 -8.40 2.58
N VAL A 617 8.07 -9.69 2.86
CA VAL A 617 7.14 -10.54 3.61
C VAL A 617 7.11 -10.15 5.08
N SER A 618 8.30 -9.96 5.67
CA SER A 618 8.46 -9.60 7.09
C SER A 618 8.86 -8.13 7.29
N GLY A 619 9.06 -7.38 6.20
CA GLY A 619 9.40 -5.95 6.24
C GLY A 619 10.85 -5.67 6.65
N HIS A 620 11.76 -6.63 6.51
CA HIS A 620 13.21 -6.48 6.75
C HIS A 620 13.88 -5.72 5.61
N ARG A 621 13.52 -4.44 5.43
CA ARG A 621 13.93 -3.62 4.27
C ARG A 621 14.96 -2.54 4.59
N SER A 622 15.33 -2.35 5.85
CA SER A 622 16.37 -1.39 6.29
C SER A 622 17.39 -2.05 7.23
N LEU A 623 18.52 -1.37 7.47
CA LEU A 623 19.53 -1.78 8.46
C LEU A 623 18.99 -1.86 9.91
N GLN A 624 17.86 -1.22 10.21
CA GLN A 624 17.30 -1.15 11.56
C GLN A 624 16.10 -2.10 11.76
N ASN A 625 15.62 -2.73 10.68
CA ASN A 625 14.52 -3.68 10.72
C ASN A 625 15.04 -5.13 10.82
N LEU A 626 15.56 -5.49 11.99
CA LEU A 626 16.13 -6.82 12.28
C LEU A 626 15.07 -7.88 12.64
N ILE A 627 15.44 -9.18 12.62
CA ILE A 627 14.60 -10.32 13.04
C ILE A 627 14.07 -10.09 14.45
N LYS A 628 12.76 -10.28 14.66
CA LYS A 628 12.04 -9.99 15.90
C LYS A 628 11.84 -11.25 16.77
N PRO A 629 11.58 -11.11 18.09
CA PRO A 629 11.46 -12.26 19.01
C PRO A 629 10.32 -13.24 18.70
N TRP A 630 9.30 -12.78 17.98
CA TRP A 630 8.19 -13.62 17.54
C TRP A 630 8.42 -14.27 16.17
N GLU A 631 9.49 -13.92 15.47
CA GLU A 631 9.80 -14.46 14.13
C GLU A 631 10.66 -15.72 14.26
N PRO A 632 10.30 -16.82 13.56
CA PRO A 632 11.14 -17.99 13.47
C PRO A 632 12.37 -17.69 12.61
N ASN A 633 13.47 -18.35 12.92
CA ASN A 633 14.69 -18.34 12.13
C ASN A 633 15.40 -19.69 12.26
N ILE A 634 16.29 -20.00 11.32
CA ILE A 634 16.92 -21.33 11.25
C ILE A 634 17.67 -21.70 12.53
N PHE A 635 18.44 -20.78 13.12
CA PHE A 635 19.22 -21.05 14.33
C PHE A 635 18.33 -21.39 15.52
N ARG A 636 17.29 -20.58 15.77
CA ARG A 636 16.28 -20.87 16.80
C ARG A 636 15.59 -22.20 16.57
N SER A 637 15.21 -22.46 15.32
CA SER A 637 14.51 -23.68 14.93
C SER A 637 15.36 -24.93 15.17
N MET A 638 16.65 -24.87 14.85
CA MET A 638 17.60 -25.94 15.15
C MET A 638 17.81 -26.11 16.65
N LYS A 639 17.98 -25.01 17.41
CA LYS A 639 18.12 -25.02 18.87
C LYS A 639 16.92 -25.67 19.55
N GLU A 640 15.71 -25.28 19.19
CA GLU A 640 14.46 -25.86 19.70
C GLU A 640 14.30 -27.35 19.33
N ASN A 641 15.01 -27.82 18.30
CA ASN A 641 15.05 -29.23 17.87
C ASN A 641 16.32 -29.99 18.32
N GLY A 642 17.01 -29.47 19.34
CA GLY A 642 18.08 -30.19 20.06
C GLY A 642 19.51 -29.88 19.60
N TYR A 643 19.70 -28.94 18.66
CA TYR A 643 21.04 -28.49 18.29
C TYR A 643 21.65 -27.55 19.33
N HIS A 644 22.97 -27.64 19.49
CA HIS A 644 23.74 -26.63 20.20
C HIS A 644 24.26 -25.58 19.23
N ILE A 645 23.87 -24.32 19.42
CA ILE A 645 24.22 -23.24 18.48
C ILE A 645 25.28 -22.33 19.09
N ALA A 646 26.50 -22.35 18.54
CA ALA A 646 27.58 -21.45 18.88
C ALA A 646 27.71 -20.35 17.82
N CYS A 647 27.36 -19.11 18.19
CA CYS A 647 27.53 -17.93 17.34
C CYS A 647 28.76 -17.16 17.79
N LEU A 648 29.87 -17.33 17.07
CA LEU A 648 31.13 -16.72 17.44
C LEU A 648 31.19 -15.27 16.96
N ALA A 649 31.44 -14.39 17.91
CA ALA A 649 31.51 -12.94 17.79
C ALA A 649 30.16 -12.18 17.75
N PRO A 650 30.11 -11.00 18.39
CA PRO A 650 28.92 -10.18 18.48
C PRO A 650 28.77 -9.29 17.25
N ARG A 651 28.27 -9.87 16.16
CA ARG A 651 27.88 -9.07 15.00
C ARG A 651 26.47 -8.52 15.17
N GLY A 652 26.35 -7.19 15.19
CA GLY A 652 25.05 -6.52 15.17
C GLY A 652 24.65 -6.19 13.74
N ASP A 653 23.49 -6.68 13.29
CA ASP A 653 22.86 -6.41 11.97
C ASP A 653 21.81 -7.48 11.59
N THR A 654 21.61 -8.53 12.39
CA THR A 654 20.70 -9.65 12.07
C THR A 654 19.57 -9.81 13.08
N PHE A 655 19.90 -9.80 14.38
CA PHE A 655 18.98 -10.10 15.48
C PHE A 655 18.60 -8.83 16.25
N ALA A 656 17.29 -8.60 16.43
CA ALA A 656 16.80 -7.59 17.36
C ALA A 656 17.10 -8.01 18.82
N PRO A 657 16.95 -7.11 19.82
CA PRO A 657 17.13 -7.47 21.22
C PRO A 657 16.35 -8.73 21.60
N THR A 658 16.95 -9.60 22.41
CA THR A 658 16.44 -10.91 22.87
C THR A 658 16.46 -12.05 21.85
N VAL A 659 16.63 -11.77 20.55
CA VAL A 659 16.58 -12.83 19.52
C VAL A 659 17.84 -13.68 19.54
N THR A 660 19.00 -13.10 19.81
CA THR A 660 20.25 -13.86 19.96
C THR A 660 20.13 -14.94 21.02
N GLU A 661 19.55 -14.63 22.18
CA GLU A 661 19.34 -15.56 23.28
C GLU A 661 18.32 -16.66 22.93
N LEU A 662 17.34 -16.35 22.09
CA LEU A 662 16.40 -17.32 21.54
C LEU A 662 17.05 -18.22 20.48
N SER A 663 17.99 -17.70 19.71
CA SER A 663 18.60 -18.38 18.55
C SER A 663 19.89 -19.13 18.87
N ALA A 664 20.70 -18.67 19.82
CA ALA A 664 22.02 -19.20 20.12
C ALA A 664 22.09 -19.79 21.53
N THR A 665 22.92 -20.82 21.72
CA THR A 665 23.28 -21.36 23.04
C THR A 665 24.52 -20.65 23.59
N GLU A 666 25.47 -20.36 22.71
CA GLU A 666 26.69 -19.60 23.01
C GLU A 666 26.81 -18.41 22.07
N TYR A 667 27.24 -17.27 22.60
CA TYR A 667 27.37 -16.03 21.83
C TYR A 667 28.56 -15.21 22.32
N GLY A 668 29.38 -14.74 21.39
CA GLY A 668 30.54 -13.87 21.67
C GLY A 668 31.86 -14.52 21.29
N PHE A 669 32.96 -13.94 21.79
CA PHE A 669 34.31 -14.43 21.52
C PHE A 669 34.80 -15.35 22.63
N LEU A 670 35.57 -16.39 22.28
CA LEU A 670 36.43 -17.10 23.25
C LEU A 670 37.80 -16.41 23.37
N GLU A 671 38.28 -15.81 22.29
CA GLU A 671 39.46 -14.95 22.26
C GLU A 671 39.05 -13.54 21.87
N THR A 672 39.29 -12.56 22.75
CA THR A 672 38.88 -11.18 22.50
C THR A 672 39.79 -10.50 21.48
N PRO A 673 39.24 -9.75 20.50
CA PRO A 673 40.06 -9.00 19.55
C PRO A 673 40.83 -7.86 20.25
N GLU A 674 42.08 -7.63 19.84
CA GLU A 674 42.85 -6.45 20.26
C GLU A 674 42.44 -5.21 19.46
N PHE A 675 41.97 -5.41 18.23
CA PHE A 675 41.49 -4.37 17.36
C PHE A 675 40.07 -4.67 16.85
N THR A 676 39.14 -3.75 17.05
CA THR A 676 37.84 -3.76 16.37
C THR A 676 37.72 -2.46 15.57
N PRO A 677 37.52 -2.52 14.24
CA PRO A 677 37.30 -1.31 13.46
C PRO A 677 36.08 -0.57 14.02
N LYS A 678 36.22 0.73 14.33
CA LYS A 678 35.10 1.54 14.79
C LYS A 678 34.23 1.93 13.59
N PHE A 679 33.12 1.21 13.38
CA PHE A 679 32.18 1.50 12.29
C PHE A 679 31.16 2.62 12.61
N ALA A 680 30.83 2.82 13.90
CA ALA A 680 29.67 3.64 14.30
C ALA A 680 29.98 4.97 15.01
N ARG A 681 31.24 5.23 15.37
CA ARG A 681 31.68 6.57 15.80
C ARG A 681 32.48 7.13 14.64
N GLY A 682 31.85 8.01 13.86
CA GLY A 682 32.52 8.76 12.80
C GLY A 682 33.91 9.17 13.27
N SER A 683 34.90 9.04 12.40
CA SER A 683 36.28 9.41 12.68
C SER A 683 36.36 10.91 12.96
N GLY A 684 36.01 11.30 14.20
CA GLY A 684 36.07 12.64 14.74
C GLY A 684 37.49 12.97 15.16
N GLY A 685 38.43 12.82 14.21
CA GLY A 685 39.69 13.55 14.25
C GLY A 685 39.46 14.85 13.47
N GLU A 686 39.80 15.97 14.08
CA GLU A 686 39.98 17.24 13.37
C GLU A 686 41.01 17.01 12.23
N ASP A 687 40.75 17.54 11.03
CA ASP A 687 41.55 17.44 9.77
C ASP A 687 41.36 16.23 8.81
N ILE A 688 40.22 15.53 8.80
CA ILE A 688 39.95 14.60 7.69
C ILE A 688 39.44 15.36 6.46
N ASP A 689 40.24 15.34 5.38
CA ASP A 689 39.78 15.79 4.05
C ASP A 689 38.68 14.86 3.53
N LYS A 690 37.44 15.32 3.69
CA LYS A 690 36.21 14.62 3.28
C LYS A 690 36.07 14.51 1.77
N GLU A 691 36.79 15.33 1.00
CA GLU A 691 36.72 15.35 -0.46
C GLU A 691 37.83 14.54 -1.13
N ASN A 692 38.77 14.02 -0.34
CA ASN A 692 39.80 13.10 -0.81
C ASN A 692 39.17 11.84 -1.44
N ILE A 693 39.57 11.53 -2.69
CA ILE A 693 39.03 10.41 -3.46
C ILE A 693 39.23 9.06 -2.76
N TRP A 694 40.38 8.82 -2.12
CA TRP A 694 40.67 7.57 -1.42
C TRP A 694 39.68 7.31 -0.29
N ASN A 695 39.32 8.36 0.45
CA ASN A 695 38.33 8.25 1.51
C ASN A 695 36.92 7.97 0.97
N ARG A 696 36.54 8.55 -0.17
CA ARG A 696 35.25 8.27 -0.84
C ARG A 696 35.20 6.90 -1.50
N LEU A 697 36.36 6.28 -1.76
CA LEU A 697 36.48 4.88 -2.14
C LEU A 697 36.64 3.94 -0.93
N PHE A 698 36.43 4.43 0.29
CA PHE A 698 36.60 3.67 1.54
C PHE A 698 37.99 3.03 1.70
N TYR A 699 39.01 3.56 1.02
CA TYR A 699 40.35 2.99 0.99
C TYR A 699 41.20 3.50 2.16
N LYS A 700 41.92 2.59 2.81
CA LYS A 700 42.92 2.88 3.85
C LYS A 700 44.29 2.25 3.57
N GLY A 701 44.36 1.25 2.67
CA GLY A 701 45.61 0.70 2.16
C GLY A 701 46.32 -0.22 3.15
N LEU A 702 47.65 -0.08 3.26
CA LEU A 702 48.45 -0.93 4.14
C LEU A 702 48.05 -0.72 5.61
N ARG A 703 47.57 -1.79 6.25
CA ARG A 703 47.27 -1.83 7.68
C ARG A 703 48.52 -2.14 8.50
N ASN A 704 48.63 -1.57 9.69
CA ASN A 704 49.69 -1.91 10.64
C ASN A 704 49.56 -3.38 11.06
N ALA A 705 50.65 -4.15 10.97
CA ALA A 705 50.68 -5.57 11.35
C ALA A 705 50.24 -5.82 12.82
N ASN A 706 50.44 -4.86 13.72
CA ASN A 706 49.97 -4.97 15.11
C ASN A 706 48.44 -4.93 15.24
N GLN A 707 47.71 -4.59 14.17
CA GLN A 707 46.25 -4.63 14.11
C GLN A 707 45.72 -5.91 13.43
N ALA A 708 46.60 -6.89 13.16
CA ALA A 708 46.22 -8.16 12.54
C ALA A 708 45.40 -9.07 13.46
N LEU A 709 45.46 -8.90 14.79
CA LEU A 709 44.51 -9.54 15.73
C LEU A 709 43.21 -8.72 15.80
N ASP A 710 42.52 -8.71 14.67
CA ASP A 710 41.26 -8.02 14.48
C ASP A 710 40.05 -8.91 14.83
N TYR A 711 38.85 -8.39 14.58
CA TYR A 711 37.59 -9.10 14.76
C TYR A 711 37.59 -10.48 14.08
N ASP A 712 38.04 -10.58 12.82
CA ASP A 712 37.99 -11.84 12.06
C ASP A 712 38.99 -12.87 12.59
N GLU A 713 40.21 -12.44 12.90
CA GLU A 713 41.20 -13.33 13.50
C GLU A 713 40.74 -13.83 14.89
N ALA A 714 40.09 -12.97 15.68
CA ALA A 714 39.49 -13.36 16.96
C ALA A 714 38.36 -14.38 16.80
N VAL A 715 37.51 -14.23 15.77
CA VAL A 715 36.47 -15.23 15.42
C VAL A 715 37.13 -16.56 15.08
N VAL A 716 38.13 -16.55 14.20
CA VAL A 716 38.81 -17.77 13.70
C VAL A 716 39.52 -18.50 14.83
N ARG A 717 40.25 -17.79 15.70
CA ARG A 717 40.90 -18.42 16.87
C ARG A 717 39.89 -18.95 17.87
N SER A 718 38.80 -18.21 18.10
CA SER A 718 37.69 -18.70 18.92
C SER A 718 37.11 -19.99 18.34
N ALA A 719 36.93 -20.08 17.02
CA ALA A 719 36.41 -21.27 16.35
C ALA A 719 37.38 -22.45 16.45
N LEU A 720 38.68 -22.23 16.22
CA LEU A 720 39.71 -23.26 16.36
C LEU A 720 39.73 -23.87 17.76
N LYS A 721 39.63 -23.02 18.79
CA LYS A 721 39.58 -23.44 20.19
C LYS A 721 38.26 -24.12 20.56
N TRP A 722 37.15 -23.60 20.06
CA TRP A 722 35.83 -24.19 20.31
C TRP A 722 35.72 -25.61 19.73
N LEU A 723 36.27 -25.82 18.52
CA LEU A 723 36.30 -27.13 17.86
C LEU A 723 37.10 -28.20 18.63
N GLU A 724 37.98 -27.83 19.57
CA GLU A 724 38.70 -28.81 20.40
C GLU A 724 37.81 -29.48 21.45
N CYS A 725 36.69 -28.85 21.81
CA CYS A 725 35.75 -29.37 22.81
C CYS A 725 34.30 -28.98 22.47
N PRO A 726 33.75 -29.42 21.31
CA PRO A 726 32.35 -29.23 21.00
C PRO A 726 31.49 -30.14 21.90
N PRO A 727 30.18 -29.90 22.00
CA PRO A 727 29.25 -30.81 22.67
C PRO A 727 29.34 -32.24 22.08
N ASP A 728 29.45 -33.23 22.96
CA ASP A 728 29.53 -34.66 22.60
C ASP A 728 28.17 -35.37 22.66
N ASP A 729 27.17 -34.76 23.31
CA ASP A 729 25.83 -35.34 23.51
C ASP A 729 24.79 -34.88 22.47
N LYS A 730 25.12 -33.86 21.65
CA LYS A 730 24.17 -33.17 20.76
C LYS A 730 24.81 -32.77 19.43
N PRO A 731 24.02 -32.65 18.35
CA PRO A 731 24.53 -32.07 17.11
C PRO A 731 24.69 -30.56 17.30
N TRP A 732 25.59 -29.92 16.56
CA TRP A 732 25.93 -28.51 16.79
C TRP A 732 26.05 -27.69 15.51
N VAL A 733 25.92 -26.38 15.66
CA VAL A 733 26.16 -25.36 14.62
C VAL A 733 27.21 -24.39 15.13
N LEU A 734 28.30 -24.25 14.40
CA LEU A 734 29.33 -23.25 14.61
C LEU A 734 29.21 -22.17 13.53
N PHE A 735 28.68 -21.01 13.91
CA PHE A 735 28.48 -19.89 13.01
C PHE A 735 29.54 -18.80 13.21
N MET A 736 30.22 -18.44 12.12
CA MET A 736 31.29 -17.44 12.06
C MET A 736 30.91 -16.29 11.11
N PRO A 737 30.23 -15.24 11.61
CA PRO A 737 29.93 -14.03 10.85
C PRO A 737 31.15 -13.08 10.79
N LEU A 738 31.84 -13.02 9.65
CA LEU A 738 33.11 -12.30 9.45
C LEU A 738 32.96 -10.96 8.71
N LEU A 739 33.82 -10.00 9.00
CA LEU A 739 33.80 -8.67 8.39
C LEU A 739 34.46 -8.66 7.01
N PHE A 740 35.64 -9.27 6.83
CA PHE A 740 36.34 -9.19 5.55
C PHE A 740 35.55 -9.91 4.44
N PRO A 741 35.55 -9.39 3.20
CA PRO A 741 36.30 -8.22 2.73
C PRO A 741 35.54 -6.86 2.78
N HIS A 742 34.56 -6.68 3.67
CA HIS A 742 33.85 -5.40 3.87
C HIS A 742 34.82 -4.24 4.14
N CYS A 743 34.49 -3.06 3.59
CA CYS A 743 35.28 -1.85 3.73
C CYS A 743 35.38 -1.36 5.20
N PRO A 744 36.36 -0.51 5.58
CA PRO A 744 37.37 0.13 4.74
C PRO A 744 38.36 -0.88 4.15
N PHE A 745 38.78 -0.65 2.89
CA PHE A 745 39.73 -1.52 2.21
C PHE A 745 41.14 -1.30 2.75
N GLN A 746 41.56 -2.24 3.58
CA GLN A 746 42.89 -2.29 4.15
C GLN A 746 43.25 -3.71 4.57
N VAL A 747 44.52 -4.05 4.45
CA VAL A 747 45.06 -5.33 4.90
C VAL A 747 46.54 -5.16 5.20
N GLU A 748 47.07 -6.01 6.07
CA GLU A 748 48.49 -6.06 6.44
C GLU A 748 49.33 -6.88 5.47
N GLU A 749 50.65 -6.83 5.65
CA GLU A 749 51.56 -7.76 4.99
C GLU A 749 51.43 -9.19 5.53
N PRO A 750 51.66 -10.22 4.70
CA PRO A 750 52.13 -10.15 3.30
C PRO A 750 50.99 -9.94 2.27
N TYR A 751 49.74 -9.92 2.72
CA TYR A 751 48.58 -9.89 1.82
C TYR A 751 48.47 -8.58 1.04
N PHE A 752 48.87 -7.46 1.66
CA PHE A 752 48.85 -6.15 1.02
C PHE A 752 49.72 -6.11 -0.23
N SER A 753 50.96 -6.60 -0.16
CA SER A 753 51.90 -6.58 -1.30
C SER A 753 51.85 -7.82 -2.19
N MET A 754 50.95 -8.78 -1.93
CA MET A 754 50.86 -10.03 -2.69
C MET A 754 50.45 -9.84 -4.15
N TYR A 755 49.69 -8.78 -4.43
CA TYR A 755 49.14 -8.49 -5.76
C TYR A 755 49.90 -7.36 -6.45
N ASP A 756 50.44 -7.65 -7.64
CA ASP A 756 51.09 -6.66 -8.48
C ASP A 756 50.04 -5.72 -9.10
N ARG A 757 50.04 -4.45 -8.67
CA ARG A 757 49.06 -3.42 -9.07
C ARG A 757 49.02 -3.22 -10.57
N ASP A 758 50.17 -3.33 -11.24
CA ASP A 758 50.26 -3.10 -12.69
C ASP A 758 49.65 -4.25 -13.49
N LYS A 759 49.55 -5.44 -12.89
CA LYS A 759 48.93 -6.64 -13.48
C LYS A 759 47.45 -6.79 -13.13
N MET A 760 46.93 -5.97 -12.22
CA MET A 760 45.51 -6.01 -11.87
C MET A 760 44.65 -5.65 -13.08
N ALA A 761 43.69 -6.53 -13.41
CA ALA A 761 42.77 -6.29 -14.49
C ALA A 761 41.95 -5.02 -14.24
N SER A 762 41.97 -4.11 -15.23
CA SER A 762 41.17 -2.89 -15.26
C SER A 762 39.66 -3.18 -15.16
N VAL A 763 38.90 -2.19 -14.69
CA VAL A 763 37.45 -2.27 -14.63
C VAL A 763 36.88 -2.31 -16.06
N VAL A 764 36.10 -3.36 -16.35
CA VAL A 764 35.52 -3.59 -17.68
C VAL A 764 34.26 -2.73 -17.89
N SER A 765 33.39 -2.68 -16.88
CA SER A 765 32.08 -2.03 -16.90
C SER A 765 32.16 -0.51 -16.72
N LYS A 766 32.78 0.17 -17.68
CA LYS A 766 32.97 1.63 -17.63
C LYS A 766 31.67 2.40 -17.94
N PRO A 767 31.30 3.43 -17.15
CA PRO A 767 30.06 4.20 -17.34
C PRO A 767 29.85 4.72 -18.77
N GLU A 768 30.93 5.17 -19.42
CA GLU A 768 30.87 5.80 -20.74
C GLU A 768 30.49 4.81 -21.85
N LYS A 769 30.62 3.50 -21.58
CA LYS A 769 30.25 2.43 -22.51
C LYS A 769 28.84 1.88 -22.28
N LYS A 770 28.17 2.27 -21.18
CA LYS A 770 26.84 1.76 -20.86
C LYS A 770 25.80 2.35 -21.82
N THR A 771 24.94 1.50 -22.38
CA THR A 771 23.88 1.91 -23.33
C THR A 771 22.49 1.64 -22.78
N GLY A 772 21.50 2.40 -23.26
CA GLY A 772 20.13 2.33 -22.74
C GLY A 772 19.95 3.16 -21.47
N TYR A 773 18.86 2.95 -20.74
CA TYR A 773 18.61 3.66 -19.48
C TYR A 773 19.56 3.16 -18.38
N GLU A 774 20.25 4.08 -17.73
CA GLU A 774 21.01 3.82 -16.50
C GLU A 774 20.22 4.37 -15.30
N PRO A 775 20.03 3.59 -14.22
CA PRO A 775 19.33 4.08 -13.04
C PRO A 775 20.07 5.25 -12.38
N ARG A 776 19.31 6.27 -11.99
CA ARG A 776 19.81 7.60 -11.58
C ARG A 776 20.77 7.54 -10.40
N TYR A 777 20.63 6.56 -9.51
CA TYR A 777 21.53 6.43 -8.37
C TYR A 777 22.98 6.19 -8.79
N MET A 778 23.22 5.48 -9.90
CA MET A 778 24.59 5.21 -10.35
C MET A 778 25.29 6.54 -10.68
N LYS A 779 24.64 7.37 -11.48
CA LYS A 779 25.13 8.71 -11.78
C LYS A 779 25.25 9.60 -10.53
N ALA A 780 24.24 9.60 -9.66
CA ALA A 780 24.23 10.42 -8.45
C ALA A 780 25.39 10.07 -7.50
N ILE A 781 25.67 8.78 -7.30
CA ILE A 781 26.82 8.33 -6.51
C ILE A 781 28.12 8.79 -7.16
N ARG A 782 28.31 8.56 -8.47
CA ARG A 782 29.54 8.97 -9.17
C ARG A 782 29.82 10.46 -9.04
N GLU A 783 28.80 11.29 -9.20
CA GLU A 783 28.92 12.75 -9.08
C GLU A 783 29.22 13.17 -7.63
N ARG A 784 28.49 12.64 -6.66
CA ARG A 784 28.63 13.06 -5.25
C ARG A 784 29.88 12.52 -4.56
N TYR A 785 30.28 11.30 -4.89
CA TYR A 785 31.56 10.75 -4.42
C TYR A 785 32.73 11.30 -5.23
N GLY A 786 32.45 11.86 -6.41
CA GLY A 786 33.45 12.33 -7.36
C GLY A 786 34.32 11.20 -7.90
N THR A 787 33.75 10.00 -8.11
CA THR A 787 34.49 8.81 -8.55
C THR A 787 35.08 8.95 -9.95
N GLY A 788 34.61 9.91 -10.76
CA GLY A 788 35.25 10.27 -12.03
C GLY A 788 36.70 10.77 -11.90
N ARG A 789 37.15 11.12 -10.68
CA ARG A 789 38.55 11.45 -10.37
C ARG A 789 39.42 10.21 -10.13
N ALA A 790 38.83 9.04 -9.91
CA ALA A 790 39.56 7.80 -9.68
C ALA A 790 40.12 7.29 -11.01
N THR A 791 41.45 7.35 -11.16
CA THR A 791 42.14 6.82 -12.33
C THR A 791 42.16 5.29 -12.32
N GLU A 792 42.59 4.67 -13.42
CA GLU A 792 42.77 3.22 -13.48
C GLU A 792 43.73 2.70 -12.41
N GLU A 793 44.79 3.46 -12.11
CA GLU A 793 45.76 3.12 -11.07
C GLU A 793 45.11 3.11 -9.69
N ILE A 794 44.22 4.08 -9.41
CA ILE A 794 43.46 4.14 -8.16
C ILE A 794 42.55 2.92 -8.02
N TRP A 795 41.80 2.57 -9.08
CA TRP A 795 40.93 1.39 -9.05
C TRP A 795 41.72 0.08 -8.90
N ARG A 796 42.87 -0.03 -9.56
CA ARG A 796 43.78 -1.19 -9.41
C ARG A 796 44.30 -1.32 -7.99
N GLU A 797 44.63 -0.21 -7.33
CA GLU A 797 45.08 -0.21 -5.94
C GLU A 797 43.98 -0.67 -4.96
N VAL A 798 42.75 -0.16 -5.12
CA VAL A 798 41.60 -0.59 -4.32
C VAL A 798 41.31 -2.07 -4.53
N LYS A 799 41.30 -2.52 -5.79
CA LYS A 799 41.07 -3.93 -6.15
C LYS A 799 42.16 -4.86 -5.63
N ALA A 800 43.43 -4.46 -5.73
CA ALA A 800 44.55 -5.24 -5.18
C ALA A 800 44.43 -5.42 -3.67
N THR A 801 44.03 -4.35 -2.97
CA THR A 801 43.82 -4.39 -1.51
C THR A 801 42.64 -5.28 -1.15
N TYR A 802 41.52 -5.18 -1.87
CA TYR A 802 40.36 -6.06 -1.70
C TYR A 802 40.72 -7.54 -1.94
N PHE A 803 41.51 -7.86 -2.97
CA PHE A 803 42.03 -9.21 -3.20
C PHE A 803 42.96 -9.68 -2.07
N GLY A 804 43.80 -8.80 -1.53
CA GLY A 804 44.60 -9.07 -0.33
C GLY A 804 43.74 -9.45 0.88
N MET A 805 42.65 -8.72 1.13
CA MET A 805 41.69 -9.04 2.19
C MET A 805 41.05 -10.42 1.99
N ILE A 806 40.69 -10.76 0.74
CA ILE A 806 40.13 -12.08 0.40
C ILE A 806 41.15 -13.19 0.59
N THR A 807 42.43 -13.00 0.24
CA THR A 807 43.45 -14.03 0.48
C THR A 807 43.73 -14.25 1.95
N ARG A 808 43.66 -13.20 2.78
CA ARG A 808 43.71 -13.35 4.23
C ARG A 808 42.53 -14.16 4.76
N LEU A 809 41.33 -13.87 4.26
CA LEU A 809 40.12 -14.63 4.57
C LEU A 809 40.24 -16.10 4.13
N ASP A 810 40.82 -16.37 2.97
CA ASP A 810 41.08 -17.73 2.46
C ASP A 810 42.02 -18.52 3.38
N ASP A 811 43.11 -17.90 3.85
CA ASP A 811 44.05 -18.52 4.81
C ASP A 811 43.35 -18.86 6.14
N GLN A 812 42.52 -17.94 6.63
CA GLN A 812 41.69 -18.16 7.82
C GLN A 812 40.71 -19.32 7.63
N PHE A 813 40.05 -19.41 6.48
CA PHE A 813 39.16 -20.52 6.15
C PHE A 813 39.92 -21.85 6.08
N GLY A 814 41.11 -21.86 5.48
CA GLY A 814 42.00 -23.02 5.43
C GLY A 814 42.36 -23.56 6.81
N ARG A 815 42.64 -22.68 7.79
CA ARG A 815 42.90 -23.08 9.18
C ARG A 815 41.71 -23.80 9.81
N ILE A 816 40.48 -23.33 9.57
CA ILE A 816 39.26 -23.99 10.06
C ILE A 816 39.09 -25.37 9.43
N LEU A 817 39.24 -25.47 8.10
CA LEU A 817 39.12 -26.75 7.39
C LEU A 817 40.16 -27.77 7.86
N ASN A 818 41.41 -27.34 8.03
CA ASN A 818 42.48 -28.19 8.55
C ASN A 818 42.16 -28.71 9.95
N LYS A 819 41.57 -27.88 10.83
CA LYS A 819 41.16 -28.30 12.18
C LYS A 819 39.99 -29.29 12.15
N VAL A 820 39.00 -29.08 11.27
CA VAL A 820 37.90 -30.03 11.04
C VAL A 820 38.43 -31.39 10.58
N ASP A 821 39.42 -31.40 9.68
CA ASP A 821 40.07 -32.62 9.20
C ASP A 821 40.93 -33.29 10.28
N GLU A 822 41.73 -32.52 11.02
CA GLU A 822 42.57 -32.99 12.14
C GLU A 822 41.75 -33.73 13.20
N LEU A 823 40.58 -33.20 13.53
CA LEU A 823 39.66 -33.76 14.51
C LEU A 823 38.77 -34.87 13.95
N GLY A 824 38.87 -35.19 12.65
CA GLY A 824 38.07 -36.23 12.00
C GLY A 824 36.58 -35.89 11.84
N LEU A 825 36.20 -34.62 11.98
CA LEU A 825 34.81 -34.14 11.95
C LEU A 825 34.23 -34.00 10.53
N TRP A 826 35.05 -34.11 9.48
CA TRP A 826 34.61 -33.92 8.10
C TRP A 826 33.47 -34.86 7.66
N LYS A 827 33.44 -36.09 8.21
CA LYS A 827 32.52 -37.15 7.78
C LYS A 827 31.08 -36.92 8.21
N ASP A 828 30.84 -36.12 9.24
CA ASP A 828 29.53 -35.84 9.82
C ASP A 828 29.23 -34.34 9.95
N THR A 829 30.13 -33.47 9.50
CA THR A 829 29.96 -32.02 9.50
C THR A 829 29.71 -31.48 8.10
N VAL A 830 28.58 -30.78 7.91
CA VAL A 830 28.30 -29.96 6.74
C VAL A 830 29.02 -28.62 6.90
N THR A 831 29.93 -28.30 5.99
CA THR A 831 30.59 -27.00 5.94
C THR A 831 29.96 -26.15 4.84
N MET A 832 29.63 -24.91 5.16
CA MET A 832 29.02 -23.94 4.24
C MET A 832 29.87 -22.68 4.15
N PHE A 833 30.14 -22.24 2.91
CA PHE A 833 30.81 -20.99 2.58
C PHE A 833 29.90 -20.17 1.67
N PHE A 834 29.50 -18.97 2.10
CA PHE A 834 28.68 -18.02 1.34
C PHE A 834 28.82 -16.62 1.94
N THR A 835 28.27 -15.58 1.31
CA THR A 835 28.28 -14.21 1.86
C THR A 835 26.87 -13.68 2.03
N ASP A 836 26.74 -12.43 2.46
CA ASP A 836 25.46 -11.73 2.51
C ASP A 836 25.18 -10.91 1.25
N HIS A 837 26.18 -10.30 0.64
CA HIS A 837 26.09 -9.63 -0.64
C HIS A 837 27.50 -9.39 -1.21
N GLY A 838 27.58 -8.87 -2.44
CA GLY A 838 28.83 -8.50 -3.10
C GLY A 838 29.17 -7.00 -3.00
N GLU A 839 29.96 -6.54 -3.97
CA GLU A 839 30.62 -5.22 -3.99
C GLU A 839 30.76 -4.72 -5.45
N TYR A 840 30.57 -3.42 -5.70
CA TYR A 840 30.79 -2.84 -7.04
C TYR A 840 32.27 -2.84 -7.45
N LEU A 841 33.19 -2.47 -6.56
CA LEU A 841 34.64 -2.47 -6.78
C LEU A 841 35.09 -1.74 -8.06
N GLY A 842 34.45 -0.63 -8.38
CA GLY A 842 34.69 0.17 -9.58
C GLY A 842 33.75 -0.12 -10.74
N ASP A 843 33.02 -1.24 -10.74
CA ASP A 843 32.03 -1.54 -11.77
C ASP A 843 30.99 -0.42 -11.87
N HIS A 844 30.70 0.01 -13.10
CA HIS A 844 29.86 1.18 -13.40
C HIS A 844 30.35 2.48 -12.75
N GLY A 845 31.63 2.57 -12.39
CA GLY A 845 32.24 3.69 -11.68
C GLY A 845 31.81 3.81 -10.22
N LEU A 846 31.26 2.74 -9.63
CA LEU A 846 30.68 2.72 -8.29
C LEU A 846 31.58 1.98 -7.31
N ILE A 847 31.38 2.25 -6.02
CA ILE A 847 32.02 1.56 -4.91
C ILE A 847 30.96 1.27 -3.85
N GLU A 848 31.20 0.25 -3.03
CA GLU A 848 30.30 -0.23 -1.99
C GLU A 848 29.02 -0.84 -2.59
N LYS A 849 27.89 -0.72 -1.90
CA LYS A 849 26.60 -1.30 -2.25
C LYS A 849 25.50 -0.26 -2.15
N TRP A 850 24.39 -0.49 -2.83
CA TRP A 850 23.28 0.46 -2.84
C TRP A 850 21.96 -0.21 -2.46
N PRO A 851 21.09 0.37 -1.62
CA PRO A 851 19.88 -0.30 -1.17
C PRO A 851 18.91 -0.71 -2.29
N SER A 852 18.86 0.03 -3.40
CA SER A 852 18.10 -0.33 -4.61
C SER A 852 18.99 -0.84 -5.76
N GLY A 853 20.27 -1.09 -5.48
CA GLY A 853 21.24 -1.67 -6.39
C GLY A 853 21.06 -3.18 -6.42
N LEU A 854 20.67 -3.71 -7.58
CA LEU A 854 20.38 -5.13 -7.78
C LEU A 854 21.24 -5.71 -8.89
N SER A 855 22.41 -5.14 -9.16
CA SER A 855 23.36 -5.67 -10.13
C SER A 855 23.85 -7.06 -9.73
N GLU A 856 24.18 -7.91 -10.70
CA GLU A 856 24.66 -9.28 -10.43
C GLU A 856 25.87 -9.30 -9.49
N THR A 857 26.74 -8.28 -9.58
CA THR A 857 27.92 -8.11 -8.71
C THR A 857 27.60 -7.92 -7.23
N LEU A 858 26.39 -7.43 -6.90
CA LEU A 858 25.95 -7.23 -5.53
C LEU A 858 25.15 -8.40 -4.98
N VAL A 859 24.44 -9.15 -5.81
CA VAL A 859 23.47 -10.15 -5.32
C VAL A 859 23.78 -11.60 -5.69
N ARG A 860 24.81 -11.87 -6.50
CA ARG A 860 25.24 -13.24 -6.81
C ARG A 860 26.17 -13.78 -5.72
N GLU A 861 25.85 -14.96 -5.22
CA GLU A 861 26.47 -15.58 -4.05
C GLU A 861 27.48 -16.68 -4.43
N PRO A 862 28.71 -16.66 -3.89
CA PRO A 862 29.69 -17.74 -4.06
C PRO A 862 29.41 -18.92 -3.11
N LEU A 863 28.21 -19.51 -3.21
CA LEU A 863 27.78 -20.59 -2.32
C LEU A 863 28.52 -21.91 -2.64
N ILE A 864 29.22 -22.45 -1.64
CA ILE A 864 29.86 -23.77 -1.67
C ILE A 864 29.42 -24.57 -0.43
N ILE A 865 28.99 -25.82 -0.63
CA ILE A 865 28.59 -26.74 0.44
C ILE A 865 29.38 -28.05 0.31
N ALA A 866 29.96 -28.54 1.40
CA ALA A 866 30.77 -29.76 1.43
C ALA A 866 30.67 -30.51 2.77
N GLY A 867 31.26 -31.71 2.83
CA GLY A 867 31.29 -32.54 4.03
C GLY A 867 30.03 -33.40 4.22
N ALA A 868 30.00 -34.23 5.26
CA ALA A 868 28.84 -35.06 5.62
C ALA A 868 28.26 -35.94 4.47
N GLY A 869 29.12 -36.45 3.58
CA GLY A 869 28.72 -37.30 2.46
C GLY A 869 28.14 -36.56 1.25
N ILE A 870 28.21 -35.23 1.22
CA ILE A 870 27.82 -34.42 0.07
C ILE A 870 28.78 -34.70 -1.12
N PRO A 871 28.29 -34.83 -2.37
CA PRO A 871 29.12 -35.09 -3.53
C PRO A 871 30.24 -34.07 -3.73
N GLU A 872 31.44 -34.59 -3.94
CA GLU A 872 32.63 -33.81 -4.26
C GLU A 872 32.65 -33.39 -5.74
N ASN A 873 33.34 -32.29 -6.03
CA ASN A 873 33.57 -31.74 -7.36
C ASN A 873 32.31 -31.54 -8.22
N LYS A 874 31.14 -31.32 -7.59
CA LYS A 874 29.86 -31.12 -8.28
C LYS A 874 29.60 -29.65 -8.54
N THR A 875 29.03 -29.31 -9.70
CA THR A 875 28.57 -27.94 -10.00
C THR A 875 27.06 -27.96 -10.20
N ILE A 876 26.34 -27.05 -9.57
CA ILE A 876 24.91 -26.84 -9.77
C ILE A 876 24.70 -25.52 -10.51
N ASN A 877 24.11 -25.62 -11.70
CA ASN A 877 23.83 -24.48 -12.58
C ASN A 877 22.37 -24.00 -12.52
N SER A 878 21.48 -24.71 -11.81
CA SER A 878 20.09 -24.29 -11.64
C SER A 878 19.99 -22.97 -10.88
N MET A 879 18.91 -22.20 -11.13
CA MET A 879 18.60 -21.02 -10.32
C MET A 879 18.31 -21.43 -8.88
N THR A 880 18.99 -20.80 -7.95
CA THR A 880 18.90 -21.00 -6.49
C THR A 880 18.91 -19.66 -5.76
N GLU A 881 18.39 -19.63 -4.54
CA GLU A 881 18.24 -18.40 -3.76
C GLU A 881 18.65 -18.63 -2.31
N MET A 882 19.19 -17.63 -1.61
CA MET A 882 19.60 -17.80 -0.21
C MET A 882 18.44 -18.04 0.77
N VAL A 883 17.20 -17.67 0.42
CA VAL A 883 15.99 -18.11 1.18
C VAL A 883 15.82 -19.63 1.21
N ASP A 884 16.45 -20.37 0.28
CA ASP A 884 16.46 -21.84 0.26
C ASP A 884 17.33 -22.45 1.37
N LEU A 885 18.17 -21.66 2.04
CA LEU A 885 19.04 -22.12 3.13
C LEU A 885 18.24 -22.77 4.25
N VAL A 886 17.14 -22.12 4.67
CA VAL A 886 16.27 -22.58 5.76
C VAL A 886 15.71 -23.99 5.51
N PRO A 887 14.93 -24.25 4.45
CA PRO A 887 14.41 -25.59 4.20
C PRO A 887 15.52 -26.60 3.94
N THR A 888 16.65 -26.19 3.36
CA THR A 888 17.78 -27.10 3.13
C THR A 888 18.39 -27.59 4.44
N MET A 889 18.67 -26.68 5.37
CA MET A 889 19.26 -27.04 6.67
C MET A 889 18.29 -27.88 7.51
N LEU A 890 17.00 -27.56 7.50
CA LEU A 890 15.98 -28.36 8.18
C LEU A 890 15.92 -29.77 7.59
N GLU A 891 15.83 -29.90 6.26
CA GLU A 891 15.75 -31.20 5.59
C GLU A 891 17.00 -32.04 5.82
N MET A 892 18.20 -31.49 5.65
CA MET A 892 19.47 -32.17 5.93
C MET A 892 19.55 -32.70 7.36
N SER A 893 19.00 -31.95 8.31
CA SER A 893 18.97 -32.30 9.74
C SER A 893 17.85 -33.29 10.11
N GLY A 894 16.99 -33.66 9.16
CA GLY A 894 15.80 -34.47 9.44
C GLY A 894 14.77 -33.74 10.32
N ILE A 895 14.87 -32.41 10.40
CA ILE A 895 13.90 -31.57 11.09
C ILE A 895 12.80 -31.26 10.08
N GLY A 896 11.55 -31.61 10.43
CA GLY A 896 10.42 -31.20 9.61
C GLY A 896 10.30 -29.68 9.57
N GLU A 897 9.91 -29.13 8.42
CA GLU A 897 9.47 -27.75 8.38
C GLU A 897 8.36 -27.55 9.43
N HIS A 898 8.38 -26.42 10.13
CA HIS A 898 7.40 -26.13 11.20
C HIS A 898 6.99 -24.65 11.25
N PHE A 899 7.44 -23.85 10.29
CA PHE A 899 7.02 -22.47 10.08
C PHE A 899 7.06 -22.15 8.57
N PRO A 900 6.21 -21.22 8.09
CA PRO A 900 6.18 -20.88 6.68
C PRO A 900 7.40 -20.07 6.23
N HIS A 901 7.89 -20.36 5.03
CA HIS A 901 8.99 -19.66 4.35
C HIS A 901 8.83 -19.71 2.82
N ASN A 902 9.59 -18.90 2.08
CA ASN A 902 9.58 -18.86 0.60
C ASN A 902 10.63 -19.78 -0.05
N GLY A 903 11.56 -20.32 0.74
CA GLY A 903 12.63 -21.19 0.24
C GLY A 903 12.14 -22.54 -0.30
N LYS A 904 12.97 -23.17 -1.14
CA LYS A 904 12.85 -24.55 -1.59
C LYS A 904 14.17 -25.26 -1.33
N SER A 905 14.16 -26.40 -0.65
CA SER A 905 15.39 -27.13 -0.26
C SER A 905 16.27 -27.53 -1.45
N TRP A 906 17.58 -27.39 -1.30
CA TRP A 906 18.60 -27.84 -2.26
C TRP A 906 18.87 -29.35 -2.20
N VAL A 907 18.43 -30.06 -1.15
CA VAL A 907 18.71 -31.49 -0.97
C VAL A 907 18.44 -32.33 -2.23
N PRO A 908 17.30 -32.16 -2.95
CA PRO A 908 17.01 -32.92 -4.16
C PRO A 908 18.04 -32.75 -5.29
N ILE A 909 18.63 -31.56 -5.45
CA ILE A 909 19.63 -31.27 -6.49
C ILE A 909 21.07 -31.48 -5.97
N LEU A 910 21.28 -31.43 -4.66
CA LEU A 910 22.58 -31.56 -4.01
C LEU A 910 22.99 -33.02 -3.88
N VAL A 911 22.14 -33.84 -3.26
CA VAL A 911 22.40 -35.27 -3.01
C VAL A 911 21.41 -36.20 -3.70
N GLY A 912 20.26 -35.68 -4.16
CA GLY A 912 19.27 -36.46 -4.92
C GLY A 912 19.53 -36.49 -6.43
N ASP A 913 18.56 -37.04 -7.16
CA ASP A 913 18.60 -37.22 -8.62
C ASP A 913 18.03 -36.03 -9.42
N ALA A 914 17.61 -34.95 -8.75
CA ALA A 914 16.99 -33.82 -9.44
C ALA A 914 18.05 -32.99 -10.19
N THR A 915 17.72 -32.60 -11.41
CA THR A 915 18.59 -31.78 -12.27
C THR A 915 18.15 -30.32 -12.39
N LYS A 916 16.96 -29.99 -11.85
CA LYS A 916 16.38 -28.65 -11.87
C LYS A 916 15.86 -28.25 -10.48
N HIS A 917 16.04 -26.98 -10.12
CA HIS A 917 15.58 -26.42 -8.84
C HIS A 917 14.45 -25.40 -8.98
N LYS A 918 14.80 -24.12 -9.22
CA LYS A 918 13.88 -23.03 -9.57
C LYS A 918 14.11 -22.62 -11.02
N GLU A 919 13.08 -22.04 -11.63
CA GLU A 919 13.18 -21.45 -12.97
C GLU A 919 13.71 -20.02 -12.91
N TYR A 920 13.39 -19.30 -11.83
CA TYR A 920 13.74 -17.90 -11.60
C TYR A 920 14.33 -17.71 -10.21
N ALA A 921 15.24 -16.73 -10.07
CA ALA A 921 15.68 -16.20 -8.78
C ALA A 921 15.34 -14.72 -8.66
N PHE A 922 15.02 -14.30 -7.43
CA PHE A 922 14.54 -12.98 -7.11
C PHE A 922 15.41 -12.31 -6.03
N SER A 923 15.60 -11.01 -6.22
CA SER A 923 16.19 -10.10 -5.23
C SER A 923 15.39 -8.80 -5.25
N GLU A 924 15.31 -8.13 -4.12
CA GLU A 924 14.60 -6.87 -3.98
C GLU A 924 15.39 -5.87 -3.14
N GLY A 925 15.04 -4.60 -3.28
CA GLY A 925 15.72 -3.53 -2.59
C GLY A 925 14.93 -2.23 -2.61
N GLY A 926 15.48 -1.21 -1.97
CA GLY A 926 14.95 0.14 -1.96
C GLY A 926 13.68 0.35 -1.14
N PHE A 927 13.18 1.58 -1.24
CA PHE A 927 12.22 2.19 -0.33
C PHE A 927 11.04 2.82 -1.08
N LEU A 928 9.90 2.98 -0.41
CA LEU A 928 8.85 3.89 -0.84
C LEU A 928 9.27 5.31 -0.48
N THR A 929 8.87 6.30 -1.27
CA THR A 929 9.17 7.70 -0.94
C THR A 929 8.58 8.13 0.41
N SER A 930 7.47 7.54 0.83
CA SER A 930 6.85 7.76 2.15
C SER A 930 7.65 7.17 3.32
N GLU A 931 8.61 6.29 3.05
CA GLU A 931 9.47 5.64 4.06
C GLU A 931 10.73 6.47 4.37
N GLU A 932 10.92 7.62 3.73
CA GLU A 932 12.08 8.53 3.93
C GLU A 932 12.43 8.79 5.41
N PRO A 933 11.46 9.03 6.34
CA PRO A 933 11.79 9.29 7.73
C PRO A 933 12.36 8.08 8.49
N LEU A 934 12.26 6.88 7.91
CA LEU A 934 12.75 5.62 8.47
C LEU A 934 14.11 5.23 7.88
N LEU A 935 14.62 5.97 6.89
CA LEU A 935 15.87 5.66 6.24
C LEU A 935 17.07 5.97 7.14
N GLU A 936 18.16 5.28 6.86
CA GLU A 936 19.36 5.36 7.66
C GLU A 936 20.04 6.73 7.55
N GLN A 937 20.41 7.27 8.71
CA GLN A 937 21.36 8.38 8.80
C GLN A 937 22.73 7.81 9.17
N GLY A 938 23.74 8.13 8.36
CA GLY A 938 25.08 7.59 8.49
C GLY A 938 26.10 8.69 8.80
N PRO A 939 27.03 8.49 9.74
CA PRO A 939 28.18 9.38 9.86
C PRO A 939 29.11 9.20 8.66
N TYR A 940 30.04 10.13 8.48
CA TYR A 940 31.14 9.97 7.53
C TYR A 940 31.88 8.63 7.76
N PRO A 941 32.24 7.88 6.71
CA PRO A 941 32.15 8.21 5.27
C PRO A 941 30.84 7.82 4.56
N TYR A 942 29.83 7.34 5.30
CA TYR A 942 28.50 7.00 4.77
C TYR A 942 27.56 8.21 4.71
N ASP A 943 28.04 9.39 5.06
CA ASP A 943 27.29 10.65 5.10
C ASP A 943 26.62 10.97 3.76
N ILE A 944 27.34 10.82 2.65
CA ILE A 944 26.77 11.07 1.31
C ILE A 944 25.76 9.99 0.92
N LYS A 945 26.06 8.71 1.19
CA LYS A 945 25.12 7.61 0.91
C LYS A 945 23.82 7.80 1.66
N ALA A 946 23.87 8.19 2.94
CA ALA A 946 22.69 8.50 3.73
C ALA A 946 21.99 9.76 3.17
N SER A 947 22.70 10.86 2.95
CA SER A 947 22.08 12.11 2.51
C SER A 947 21.37 11.97 1.17
N LEU A 948 21.96 11.24 0.21
CA LEU A 948 21.36 10.96 -1.09
C LEU A 948 19.97 10.29 -0.98
N GLN A 949 19.79 9.40 0.00
CA GLN A 949 18.51 8.71 0.22
C GLN A 949 17.40 9.66 0.73
N HIS A 950 17.79 10.72 1.46
CA HIS A 950 16.89 11.74 2.00
C HIS A 950 16.65 12.91 1.04
N GLU A 951 17.67 13.29 0.26
CA GLU A 951 17.59 14.38 -0.72
C GLU A 951 16.70 14.03 -1.91
N ASP A 952 16.80 12.80 -2.42
CA ASP A 952 15.94 12.29 -3.49
C ASP A 952 15.65 10.80 -3.29
N THR A 953 14.64 10.49 -2.48
CA THR A 953 14.27 9.11 -2.15
C THR A 953 13.87 8.27 -3.37
N ILE A 954 13.55 8.89 -4.52
CA ILE A 954 13.24 8.17 -5.76
C ILE A 954 14.43 7.33 -6.24
N ILE A 955 15.68 7.81 -6.06
CA ILE A 955 16.87 7.08 -6.55
C ILE A 955 17.17 5.83 -5.72
N VAL A 956 16.62 5.74 -4.51
CA VAL A 956 16.65 4.56 -3.66
C VAL A 956 15.27 3.87 -3.64
N GLY A 957 14.48 4.08 -4.68
CA GLY A 957 13.14 3.51 -4.83
C GLY A 957 13.09 1.99 -4.82
N LYS A 958 11.94 1.42 -4.46
CA LYS A 958 11.72 -0.03 -4.53
C LYS A 958 12.09 -0.59 -5.91
N ALA A 959 12.87 -1.66 -5.90
CA ALA A 959 13.25 -2.40 -7.10
C ALA A 959 13.17 -3.91 -6.84
N ILE A 960 12.86 -4.68 -7.87
CA ILE A 960 12.81 -6.15 -7.85
C ILE A 960 13.56 -6.64 -9.08
N SER A 961 14.55 -7.50 -8.89
CA SER A 961 15.21 -8.22 -9.97
C SER A 961 14.67 -9.65 -10.07
N LEU A 962 14.37 -10.08 -11.28
CA LEU A 962 14.09 -11.45 -11.67
C LEU A 962 15.22 -11.92 -12.59
N ARG A 963 15.76 -13.10 -12.33
CA ARG A 963 16.80 -13.73 -13.17
C ARG A 963 16.38 -15.12 -13.60
N ASP A 964 16.59 -15.43 -14.86
CA ASP A 964 16.71 -16.81 -15.34
C ASP A 964 18.11 -17.05 -15.90
N GLU A 965 18.34 -18.21 -16.54
CA GLU A 965 19.65 -18.57 -17.10
C GLU A 965 20.16 -17.61 -18.18
N LYS A 966 19.27 -16.85 -18.84
CA LYS A 966 19.62 -16.01 -20.00
C LYS A 966 19.49 -14.51 -19.73
N TYR A 967 18.53 -14.07 -18.93
CA TYR A 967 18.26 -12.65 -18.73
C TYR A 967 18.16 -12.25 -17.26
N THR A 968 18.59 -11.03 -16.98
CA THR A 968 18.29 -10.29 -15.76
C THR A 968 17.29 -9.20 -16.10
N TYR A 969 16.13 -9.22 -15.49
CA TYR A 969 15.13 -8.15 -15.57
C TYR A 969 15.04 -7.45 -14.22
N ILE A 970 15.08 -6.11 -14.21
CA ILE A 970 14.93 -5.31 -12.99
C ILE A 970 13.74 -4.37 -13.17
N TYR A 971 12.68 -4.64 -12.41
CA TYR A 971 11.58 -3.71 -12.23
C TYR A 971 11.98 -2.63 -11.23
N ARG A 972 11.79 -1.35 -11.59
CA ARG A 972 11.98 -0.21 -10.69
C ARG A 972 10.65 0.54 -10.56
N LEU A 973 10.26 0.87 -9.33
CA LEU A 973 8.96 1.48 -9.06
C LEU A 973 8.85 2.91 -9.62
N TYR A 974 9.94 3.67 -9.53
CA TYR A 974 9.97 5.10 -9.89
C TYR A 974 10.89 5.41 -11.09
N GLU A 975 11.49 4.38 -11.70
CA GLU A 975 12.43 4.51 -12.80
C GLU A 975 12.07 3.50 -13.91
N PRO A 976 12.48 3.72 -15.17
CA PRO A 976 12.41 2.70 -16.21
C PRO A 976 13.04 1.36 -15.78
N ALA A 977 12.47 0.28 -16.29
CA ALA A 977 12.99 -1.07 -16.06
C ALA A 977 14.34 -1.27 -16.74
N GLU A 978 15.04 -2.33 -16.31
CA GLU A 978 16.29 -2.77 -16.92
C GLU A 978 16.16 -4.21 -17.41
N LEU A 979 16.82 -4.53 -18.53
CA LEU A 979 16.92 -5.89 -19.07
C LEU A 979 18.33 -6.10 -19.60
N TYR A 980 19.01 -7.14 -19.12
CA TYR A 980 20.37 -7.50 -19.51
C TYR A 980 20.45 -8.96 -19.95
N ASP A 981 21.19 -9.25 -21.01
CA ASP A 981 21.49 -10.61 -21.45
C ASP A 981 22.70 -11.15 -20.67
N ARG A 982 22.48 -12.15 -19.83
CA ARG A 982 23.50 -12.66 -18.89
C ARG A 982 24.61 -13.46 -19.58
N VAL A 983 24.38 -13.91 -20.81
CA VAL A 983 25.34 -14.75 -21.56
C VAL A 983 26.29 -13.87 -22.36
N SER A 984 25.75 -12.88 -23.07
CA SER A 984 26.52 -11.99 -23.95
C SER A 984 26.92 -10.66 -23.29
N ASP A 985 26.23 -10.25 -22.22
CA ASP A 985 26.46 -9.01 -21.47
C ASP A 985 26.53 -9.30 -19.96
N SER A 986 27.51 -10.12 -19.56
CA SER A 986 27.75 -10.51 -18.15
C SER A 986 28.10 -9.35 -17.21
N HIS A 987 28.39 -8.18 -17.77
CA HIS A 987 28.70 -6.95 -17.03
C HIS A 987 27.53 -5.96 -16.98
N GLU A 988 26.34 -6.33 -17.46
CA GLU A 988 25.13 -5.49 -17.43
C GLU A 988 25.36 -4.10 -18.06
N MET A 989 26.01 -4.04 -19.23
CA MET A 989 26.39 -2.81 -19.91
C MET A 989 25.37 -2.33 -20.95
N HIS A 990 24.53 -3.22 -21.46
CA HIS A 990 23.58 -2.93 -22.53
C HIS A 990 22.16 -3.16 -22.04
N ASN A 991 21.50 -2.09 -21.57
CA ASN A 991 20.11 -2.19 -21.13
C ASN A 991 19.17 -2.29 -22.34
N LEU A 992 18.61 -3.49 -22.55
CA LEU A 992 17.72 -3.85 -23.63
C LEU A 992 16.25 -3.51 -23.37
N ALA A 993 15.91 -2.96 -22.20
CA ALA A 993 14.51 -2.78 -21.80
C ALA A 993 13.72 -1.82 -22.72
N ALA A 994 14.40 -0.88 -23.37
CA ALA A 994 13.78 0.06 -24.30
C ALA A 994 13.74 -0.45 -25.75
N ASP A 995 14.38 -1.59 -26.05
CA ASP A 995 14.41 -2.16 -27.39
C ASP A 995 13.07 -2.86 -27.68
N PRO A 996 12.32 -2.42 -28.72
CA PRO A 996 11.03 -3.03 -29.10
C PRO A 996 11.09 -4.54 -29.33
N ALA A 997 12.25 -5.09 -29.72
CA ALA A 997 12.43 -6.53 -29.93
C ALA A 997 12.20 -7.36 -28.65
N TYR A 998 12.32 -6.75 -27.47
CA TYR A 998 12.19 -7.43 -26.18
C TYR A 998 10.88 -7.11 -25.44
N CYS A 999 9.95 -6.37 -26.05
CA CYS A 999 8.71 -5.95 -25.38
C CYS A 999 7.86 -7.12 -24.85
N GLU A 1000 7.77 -8.23 -25.59
CA GLU A 1000 7.04 -9.43 -25.15
C GLU A 1000 7.72 -10.11 -23.95
N LEU A 1001 9.05 -10.14 -23.95
CA LEU A 1001 9.85 -10.72 -22.86
C LEU A 1001 9.70 -9.89 -21.58
N ILE A 1002 9.74 -8.56 -21.69
CA ILE A 1002 9.52 -7.64 -20.56
C ILE A 1002 8.11 -7.85 -19.99
N ALA A 1003 7.08 -7.89 -20.84
CA ALA A 1003 5.71 -8.15 -20.39
C ALA A 1003 5.57 -9.52 -19.71
N LYS A 1004 6.31 -10.55 -20.17
CA LYS A 1004 6.38 -11.85 -19.49
C LYS A 1004 7.02 -11.71 -18.10
N TYR A 1005 8.17 -11.06 -17.98
CA TYR A 1005 8.85 -10.90 -16.70
C TYR A 1005 8.09 -10.01 -15.71
N GLU A 1006 7.41 -8.95 -16.16
CA GLU A 1006 6.52 -8.15 -15.30
C GLU A 1006 5.39 -9.00 -14.69
N ARG A 1007 4.76 -9.86 -15.49
CA ARG A 1007 3.73 -10.80 -15.00
C ARG A 1007 4.32 -11.82 -14.03
N LEU A 1008 5.55 -12.27 -14.24
CA LEU A 1008 6.24 -13.21 -13.34
C LEU A 1008 6.61 -12.55 -12.02
N VAL A 1009 7.09 -11.29 -12.02
CA VAL A 1009 7.33 -10.50 -10.80
C VAL A 1009 6.02 -10.31 -10.04
N LEU A 1010 4.93 -9.95 -10.73
CA LEU A 1010 3.61 -9.82 -10.09
C LEU A 1010 3.15 -11.16 -9.48
N ARG A 1011 3.28 -12.25 -10.23
CA ARG A 1011 2.92 -13.59 -9.72
C ARG A 1011 3.74 -13.96 -8.50
N TRP A 1012 5.05 -13.72 -8.53
CA TRP A 1012 5.96 -13.97 -7.42
C TRP A 1012 5.56 -13.17 -6.17
N LEU A 1013 5.23 -11.87 -6.32
CA LEU A 1013 4.71 -11.07 -5.21
C LEU A 1013 3.39 -11.64 -4.67
N VAL A 1014 2.45 -12.02 -5.53
CA VAL A 1014 1.15 -12.57 -5.06
C VAL A 1014 1.33 -13.93 -4.37
N ASP A 1015 2.21 -14.79 -4.89
CA ASP A 1015 2.45 -16.14 -4.36
C ASP A 1015 3.26 -16.12 -3.05
N GLY A 1016 4.13 -15.12 -2.88
CA GLY A 1016 5.09 -15.07 -1.78
C GLY A 1016 4.85 -14.01 -0.71
N SER A 1017 3.88 -13.10 -0.86
CA SER A 1017 3.77 -11.89 -0.01
C SER A 1017 3.20 -12.07 1.39
N ASP A 1018 2.52 -13.18 1.67
CA ASP A 1018 2.03 -13.51 3.02
C ASP A 1018 1.95 -15.02 3.26
N PHE A 1019 1.77 -15.39 4.52
CA PHE A 1019 1.64 -16.79 4.93
C PHE A 1019 0.47 -17.00 5.88
N LEU A 1020 -0.24 -18.10 5.69
CA LEU A 1020 -1.16 -18.62 6.70
C LEU A 1020 -0.33 -19.32 7.81
N PRO A 1021 -0.47 -18.93 9.09
CA PRO A 1021 0.25 -19.60 10.17
C PRO A 1021 -0.06 -21.11 10.22
N TRP A 1022 0.97 -21.94 10.38
CA TRP A 1022 0.81 -23.41 10.39
C TRP A 1022 0.16 -23.90 11.68
N GLN A 1023 0.41 -23.22 12.79
CA GLN A 1023 -0.26 -23.47 14.05
C GLN A 1023 -1.64 -22.82 14.03
N LYS A 1024 -2.68 -23.65 14.19
CA LYS A 1024 -4.05 -23.17 14.35
C LYS A 1024 -4.24 -22.72 15.79
N ASP A 1025 -4.65 -21.47 15.97
CA ASP A 1025 -5.18 -21.03 17.26
C ASP A 1025 -6.41 -21.87 17.63
N ASN A 1026 -6.53 -22.22 18.90
CA ASN A 1026 -7.80 -22.74 19.39
C ASN A 1026 -8.85 -21.63 19.24
N ARG A 1027 -9.92 -21.90 18.47
CA ARG A 1027 -11.01 -20.94 18.24
C ARG A 1027 -11.66 -20.48 19.55
N PHE A 1028 -11.61 -21.33 20.58
CA PHE A 1028 -12.08 -21.09 21.94
C PHE A 1028 -10.99 -21.48 22.94
N PRO A 1029 -9.94 -20.65 23.12
CA PRO A 1029 -8.83 -21.01 24.00
C PRO A 1029 -9.32 -21.13 25.44
N GLU A 1030 -8.79 -22.10 26.18
CA GLU A 1030 -9.06 -22.21 27.61
C GLU A 1030 -8.50 -20.99 28.32
N VAL A 1031 -9.38 -20.22 28.96
CA VAL A 1031 -8.99 -19.05 29.74
C VAL A 1031 -8.89 -19.49 31.19
N ASN A 1032 -7.68 -19.79 31.65
CA ASN A 1032 -7.41 -20.13 33.06
C ASN A 1032 -7.32 -18.86 33.93
N LEU A 1033 -8.37 -18.05 33.88
CA LEU A 1033 -8.58 -16.91 34.76
C LEU A 1033 -9.87 -17.15 35.52
N LYS A 1034 -9.85 -16.82 36.81
CA LYS A 1034 -11.08 -16.70 37.59
C LYS A 1034 -12.04 -15.80 36.82
N SER A 1035 -13.27 -16.26 36.64
CA SER A 1035 -14.34 -15.48 36.04
C SER A 1035 -14.52 -14.16 36.78
N PRO A 1036 -15.03 -13.10 36.12
CA PRO A 1036 -15.39 -11.86 36.81
C PRO A 1036 -16.31 -12.08 38.02
N LYS A 1037 -17.12 -13.16 38.00
CA LYS A 1037 -17.96 -13.61 39.11
C LYS A 1037 -17.12 -14.09 40.30
N GLU A 1038 -16.23 -15.06 40.12
CA GLU A 1038 -15.35 -15.56 41.19
C GLU A 1038 -14.48 -14.44 41.77
N GLN A 1039 -13.97 -13.55 40.91
CA GLN A 1039 -13.22 -12.38 41.36
C GLN A 1039 -14.09 -11.35 42.10
N MET A 1040 -15.38 -11.23 41.76
CA MET A 1040 -16.33 -10.37 42.47
C MET A 1040 -16.71 -10.97 43.83
N GLU A 1041 -17.00 -12.26 43.88
CA GLU A 1041 -17.28 -13.00 45.13
C GLU A 1041 -16.10 -12.90 46.09
N GLU A 1042 -14.86 -13.06 45.59
CA GLU A 1042 -13.67 -12.87 46.41
C GLU A 1042 -13.54 -11.43 46.94
N ARG A 1043 -13.85 -10.42 46.12
CA ARG A 1043 -13.86 -9.01 46.55
C ARG A 1043 -14.98 -8.72 47.56
N LEU A 1044 -16.15 -9.32 47.40
CA LEU A 1044 -17.27 -9.19 48.33
C LEU A 1044 -16.94 -9.85 49.67
N ARG A 1045 -16.34 -11.05 49.65
CA ARG A 1045 -15.87 -11.75 50.85
C ARG A 1045 -14.81 -10.95 51.59
N LYS A 1046 -13.85 -10.35 50.88
CA LYS A 1046 -12.83 -9.45 51.47
C LYS A 1046 -13.43 -8.17 52.07
N ARG A 1047 -14.60 -7.73 51.61
CA ARG A 1047 -15.30 -6.52 52.11
C ARG A 1047 -16.37 -6.83 53.16
N GLY A 1048 -16.51 -8.07 53.59
CA GLY A 1048 -17.57 -8.48 54.54
C GLY A 1048 -18.99 -8.37 53.95
N ARG A 1049 -19.12 -8.48 52.62
CA ARG A 1049 -20.37 -8.36 51.87
C ARG A 1049 -20.69 -9.65 51.09
N ALA A 1050 -20.13 -10.78 51.50
CA ALA A 1050 -20.39 -12.09 50.89
C ALA A 1050 -21.75 -12.64 51.31
#